data_AF-A0A2W4S2F2-F1
#
_entry.id   AF-A0A2W4S2F2-F1
#
_cell.length_a   1.000
_cell.length_b   1.000
_cell.length_c   1.000
_cell.angle_alpha   90.00
_cell.angle_beta   90.00
_cell.angle_gamma   90.00
#
_symmetry.space_group_name_H-M   'P 1'
#
loop_
_entity.id
_entity.type
_entity.pdbx_description
1 polymer ?
#
loop_
_entity_poly.entity_id
_entity_poly.type
_entity_poly.pdbx_seq_one_letter_code
_entity_poly.pdbx_strand_id
1 'polypeptide(L)'
;MTSSQTLYLFKAARRPLYRKENLQLLAAERGSVVDVWYNRAWVAPELWGEGRVTPGTRVVFVFADRPYTLFVPVRQGEVLEAGTDELGLRLRIVAGNWVGVRDNDLAAFTRAVKEADPGGVPGARFVALKRDDIEFTAYYDAREEQGWKSVVENILEASKLAQDDPYRRSVFFRPVGLRVGEDLHVARRVPLEPGARAALVLDFHNPHLAEDDVANLELRVLAPEDAVRVEPPARFPLTGELEVPLEVLGGEPALTVQVGPTPAEHTAVTMRFAVTAGPNGRGGSALLVREAAASYSPVKSDDAAVASRADILRLYDVVQRNAHMDPADALDVLDAFERLLPREQRLAERRALLLAELGEAERAWHVLRALDPELLGDDARLLLFRLHAARDGGAGLAAHVLSLDLLSESRFQHFVEALEELPPQTLAGLVPDLVRTLPAEQLRDVIERAGRRLESPDALAETALNLYLATDDAAWAYAFLDERRHALRLADRAVIEALLELAAAGGRADGDDNLADEAARVIGNLIELDRVEEARAKLTRACRALRRGERERLYHRVADRLIRKRQHEAAAEALVELSREALRTGDLSEASEAVERAVGVWTDGALSGSGEPTGARAQAEDGRREAGSPARSDRAVTARRGPVAVGAAGNGVGGLPAWLADAVEAVRLAWEQCEPLVEWRKDEEERRKEVLRAQYAGKRILIAGGLRRQEWVDRLRQLTGAEVDWAERYRDEGDDLGRFAERIRAGTYACVVYLLQKSGHEVQDRLKRVCEEAGVPFRPATSAGWRGVVEGVASVAPYEGSGTS
;
A
#
# COMPACT_ATOMS: atom_id res chain seq x y z
N MET A 1 44.25 -20.35 12.87
CA MET A 1 42.80 -20.11 12.71
C MET A 1 42.31 -21.10 11.66
N THR A 2 41.79 -22.25 12.09
CA THR A 2 41.12 -23.20 11.20
C THR A 2 39.78 -22.57 10.81
N SER A 3 39.57 -22.30 9.53
CA SER A 3 38.26 -21.93 8.98
C SER A 3 37.19 -22.86 9.57
N SER A 4 36.10 -22.31 10.15
CA SER A 4 35.04 -23.14 10.74
C SER A 4 34.27 -23.82 9.62
N GLN A 5 34.72 -25.01 9.26
CA GLN A 5 34.15 -25.84 8.22
C GLN A 5 32.67 -26.13 8.53
N THR A 6 31.79 -25.87 7.56
CA THR A 6 30.36 -26.21 7.65
C THR A 6 30.04 -27.32 6.65
N LEU A 7 29.25 -28.31 7.06
CA LEU A 7 28.86 -29.45 6.23
C LEU A 7 27.39 -29.41 5.83
N TYR A 8 27.07 -29.86 4.63
CA TYR A 8 25.73 -30.30 4.27
C TYR A 8 25.55 -31.78 4.54
N LEU A 9 24.47 -32.10 5.25
CA LEU A 9 24.02 -33.46 5.53
C LEU A 9 22.69 -33.69 4.80
N PHE A 10 22.77 -34.26 3.60
CA PHE A 10 21.60 -34.54 2.80
C PHE A 10 20.84 -35.74 3.35
N LYS A 11 19.51 -35.64 3.44
CA LYS A 11 18.62 -36.70 3.90
C LYS A 11 17.56 -36.99 2.83
N ALA A 12 17.37 -38.26 2.50
CA ALA A 12 16.33 -38.72 1.57
C ALA A 12 15.26 -39.53 2.33
N ALA A 13 14.01 -39.42 1.91
CA ALA A 13 12.84 -40.01 2.56
C ALA A 13 12.29 -41.24 1.81
N ARG A 14 12.89 -41.63 0.67
CA ARG A 14 12.42 -42.76 -0.14
C ARG A 14 12.24 -44.06 0.65
N ARG A 15 13.16 -44.40 1.55
CA ARG A 15 13.04 -45.59 2.40
C ARG A 15 12.26 -45.24 3.67
N PRO A 16 11.28 -46.08 4.10
CA PRO A 16 10.52 -45.84 5.33
C PRO A 16 11.39 -45.60 6.57
N LEU A 17 12.52 -46.32 6.67
CA LEU A 17 13.48 -46.12 7.77
C LEU A 17 14.06 -44.70 7.80
N TYR A 18 14.52 -44.18 6.66
CA TYR A 18 15.11 -42.83 6.58
C TYR A 18 14.05 -41.75 6.71
N ARG A 19 12.84 -42.01 6.20
CA ARG A 19 11.69 -41.12 6.44
C ARG A 19 11.37 -41.02 7.92
N LYS A 20 11.37 -42.14 8.65
CA LYS A 20 11.18 -42.16 10.11
C LYS A 20 12.27 -41.36 10.83
N GLU A 21 13.54 -41.51 10.45
CA GLU A 21 14.63 -40.70 11.00
C GLU A 21 14.45 -39.20 10.71
N ASN A 22 14.01 -38.86 9.50
CA ASN A 22 13.74 -37.48 9.11
C ASN A 22 12.58 -36.89 9.93
N LEU A 23 11.49 -37.63 10.10
CA LEU A 23 10.36 -37.25 10.94
C LEU A 23 10.77 -37.08 12.41
N GLN A 24 11.65 -37.94 12.92
CA GLN A 24 12.23 -37.78 14.26
C GLN A 24 13.09 -36.53 14.38
N LEU A 25 13.90 -36.20 13.36
CA LEU A 25 14.67 -34.94 13.32
C LEU A 25 13.73 -33.71 13.31
N LEU A 26 12.61 -33.79 12.60
CA LEU A 26 11.60 -32.72 12.55
C LEU A 26 10.87 -32.54 13.89
N ALA A 27 10.72 -33.60 14.68
CA ALA A 27 10.18 -33.55 16.03
C ALA A 27 11.21 -33.13 17.09
N ALA A 28 12.50 -33.28 16.78
CA ALA A 28 13.56 -33.11 17.73
C ALA A 28 13.59 -31.67 18.27
N GLU A 29 13.88 -31.52 19.55
CA GLU A 29 13.96 -30.21 20.19
C GLU A 29 15.33 -29.57 19.94
N ARG A 30 15.44 -28.24 19.98
CA ARG A 30 16.77 -27.62 19.96
C ARG A 30 17.55 -28.03 21.20
N GLY A 31 18.80 -28.43 20.99
CA GLY A 31 19.69 -28.98 22.01
C GLY A 31 19.62 -30.51 22.15
N SER A 32 18.62 -31.17 21.54
CA SER A 32 18.55 -32.63 21.52
C SER A 32 19.66 -33.22 20.64
N VAL A 33 20.05 -34.46 20.95
CA VAL A 33 21.08 -35.18 20.18
C VAL A 33 20.39 -36.11 19.19
N VAL A 34 20.79 -35.99 17.93
CA VAL A 34 20.38 -36.89 16.85
C VAL A 34 21.58 -37.69 16.36
N ASP A 35 21.40 -38.99 16.24
CA ASP A 35 22.40 -39.88 15.67
C ASP A 35 22.09 -40.09 14.19
N VAL A 36 23.06 -39.83 13.33
CA VAL A 36 22.92 -40.05 11.88
C VAL A 36 24.06 -40.89 11.35
N TRP A 37 23.73 -41.73 10.37
CA TRP A 37 24.69 -42.62 9.74
C TRP A 37 24.64 -42.52 8.22
N TYR A 38 25.81 -42.49 7.60
CA TYR A 38 25.96 -42.44 6.16
C TYR A 38 26.94 -43.51 5.68
N ASN A 39 26.55 -44.28 4.66
CA ASN A 39 27.45 -45.21 3.99
C ASN A 39 28.70 -44.49 3.46
N ARG A 40 29.86 -45.15 3.50
CA ARG A 40 31.12 -44.61 2.96
C ARG A 40 30.99 -44.05 1.53
N ALA A 41 30.24 -44.74 0.67
CA ALA A 41 30.04 -44.31 -0.72
C ALA A 41 29.33 -42.95 -0.84
N TRP A 42 28.62 -42.51 0.20
CA TRP A 42 27.87 -41.26 0.22
C TRP A 42 28.62 -40.12 0.91
N VAL A 43 29.78 -40.38 1.51
CA VAL A 43 30.59 -39.35 2.18
C VAL A 43 31.62 -38.79 1.20
N ALA A 44 31.77 -37.47 1.12
CA ALA A 44 32.81 -36.85 0.28
C ALA A 44 34.20 -37.37 0.68
N PRO A 45 35.10 -37.69 -0.27
CA PRO A 45 36.39 -38.31 0.04
C PRO A 45 37.26 -37.52 1.02
N GLU A 46 37.23 -36.19 0.97
CA GLU A 46 37.95 -35.29 1.88
C GLU A 46 37.45 -35.33 3.33
N LEU A 47 36.22 -35.81 3.55
CA LEU A 47 35.60 -35.94 4.87
C LEU A 47 35.75 -37.35 5.45
N TRP A 48 36.40 -38.26 4.73
CA TRP A 48 36.57 -39.66 5.14
C TRP A 48 37.89 -39.89 5.88
N GLY A 49 37.80 -40.46 7.07
CA GLY A 49 38.94 -40.84 7.92
C GLY A 49 38.88 -40.23 9.31
N GLU A 50 39.66 -40.78 10.22
CA GLU A 50 39.72 -40.33 11.61
C GLU A 50 40.15 -38.86 11.71
N GLY A 51 39.45 -38.08 12.54
CA GLY A 51 39.73 -36.65 12.74
C GLY A 51 39.36 -35.72 11.58
N ARG A 52 38.74 -36.21 10.49
CA ARG A 52 38.32 -35.37 9.35
C ARG A 52 37.05 -34.55 9.62
N VAL A 53 36.16 -35.10 10.43
CA VAL A 53 35.04 -34.36 11.02
C VAL A 53 35.31 -34.32 12.51
N THR A 54 35.49 -33.12 13.06
CA THR A 54 35.81 -32.94 14.48
C THR A 54 34.58 -32.50 15.28
N PRO A 55 34.56 -32.74 16.60
CA PRO A 55 33.62 -32.05 17.48
C PRO A 55 33.67 -30.54 17.25
N GLY A 56 32.50 -29.89 17.27
CA GLY A 56 32.36 -28.46 16.97
C GLY A 56 32.14 -28.12 15.49
N THR A 57 32.22 -29.10 14.59
CA THR A 57 31.94 -28.88 13.16
C THR A 57 30.47 -28.50 12.98
N ARG A 58 30.20 -27.39 12.29
CA ARG A 58 28.82 -26.95 11.99
C ARG A 58 28.24 -27.79 10.87
N VAL A 59 26.96 -28.10 10.96
CA VAL A 59 26.23 -28.87 9.95
C VAL A 59 24.91 -28.21 9.62
N VAL A 60 24.43 -28.44 8.40
CA VAL A 60 23.08 -28.10 7.97
C VAL A 60 22.45 -29.35 7.38
N PHE A 61 21.33 -29.77 7.96
CA PHE A 61 20.50 -30.84 7.41
C PHE A 61 19.73 -30.31 6.21
N VAL A 62 19.82 -31.03 5.09
CA VAL A 62 19.15 -30.67 3.83
C VAL A 62 18.33 -31.85 3.37
N PHE A 63 17.03 -31.70 3.22
CA PHE A 63 16.17 -32.76 2.71
C PHE A 63 16.15 -32.68 1.19
N ALA A 64 16.38 -33.84 0.55
CA ALA A 64 16.41 -33.94 -0.90
C ALA A 64 16.00 -35.34 -1.34
N ASP A 65 14.93 -35.42 -2.11
CA ASP A 65 14.37 -36.66 -2.63
C ASP A 65 14.44 -36.72 -4.16
N ARG A 66 14.54 -37.94 -4.70
CA ARG A 66 14.67 -38.16 -6.15
C ARG A 66 13.44 -37.59 -6.89
N PRO A 67 13.61 -36.90 -8.02
CA PRO A 67 14.83 -36.77 -8.84
C PRO A 67 15.80 -35.65 -8.42
N TYR A 68 15.72 -35.18 -7.18
CA TYR A 68 16.55 -34.13 -6.59
C TYR A 68 16.34 -32.78 -7.27
N THR A 69 15.07 -32.44 -7.49
CA THR A 69 14.59 -31.21 -8.10
C THR A 69 14.74 -30.01 -7.18
N LEU A 70 14.41 -30.18 -5.91
CA LEU A 70 14.54 -29.16 -4.86
C LEU A 70 15.28 -29.72 -3.64
N PHE A 71 16.08 -28.86 -3.02
CA PHE A 71 16.73 -29.09 -1.73
C PHE A 71 16.08 -28.18 -0.69
N VAL A 72 15.73 -28.77 0.45
CA VAL A 72 15.12 -28.03 1.55
C VAL A 72 16.10 -27.97 2.71
N PRO A 73 16.68 -26.80 3.03
CA PRO A 73 17.44 -26.66 4.26
C PRO A 73 16.46 -26.74 5.43
N VAL A 74 16.77 -27.61 6.39
CA VAL A 74 15.85 -27.96 7.48
C VAL A 74 16.35 -27.32 8.77
N ARG A 75 17.57 -27.66 9.17
CA ARG A 75 18.08 -27.30 10.49
C ARG A 75 19.59 -27.26 10.55
N GLN A 76 20.12 -26.32 11.32
CA GLN A 76 21.52 -26.30 11.72
C GLN A 76 21.79 -27.31 12.84
N GLY A 77 23.05 -27.70 12.98
CA GLY A 77 23.52 -28.46 14.12
C GLY A 77 25.02 -28.34 14.32
N GLU A 78 25.50 -28.95 15.39
CA GLU A 78 26.92 -29.03 15.70
C GLU A 78 27.29 -30.48 16.02
N VAL A 79 28.39 -30.96 15.44
CA VAL A 79 28.89 -32.32 15.69
C VAL A 79 29.40 -32.41 17.12
N LEU A 80 28.84 -33.31 17.91
CA LEU A 80 29.37 -33.70 19.22
C LEU A 80 30.48 -34.72 19.09
N GLU A 81 30.22 -35.74 18.28
CA GLU A 81 31.06 -36.90 18.15
C GLU A 81 30.97 -37.40 16.71
N ALA A 82 32.11 -37.77 16.14
CA ALA A 82 32.19 -38.34 14.82
C ALA A 82 32.99 -39.64 14.90
N GLY A 83 32.42 -40.72 14.40
CA GLY A 83 33.06 -42.03 14.30
C GLY A 83 33.02 -42.53 12.86
N THR A 84 34.16 -42.95 12.33
CA THR A 84 34.23 -43.63 11.03
C THR A 84 34.55 -45.11 11.27
N ASP A 85 33.71 -46.00 10.74
CA ASP A 85 33.99 -47.44 10.67
C ASP A 85 34.20 -47.89 9.21
N GLU A 86 34.39 -49.18 8.95
CA GLU A 86 34.58 -49.70 7.58
C GLU A 86 33.36 -49.48 6.66
N LEU A 87 32.16 -49.34 7.25
CA LEU A 87 30.87 -49.31 6.55
C LEU A 87 30.36 -47.88 6.35
N GLY A 88 30.68 -46.94 7.24
CA GLY A 88 30.19 -45.59 7.14
C GLY A 88 30.67 -44.60 8.19
N LEU A 89 30.13 -43.39 8.10
CA LEU A 89 30.33 -42.29 9.02
C LEU A 89 29.13 -42.20 9.96
N ARG A 90 29.37 -42.29 11.27
CA ARG A 90 28.40 -42.01 12.34
C ARG A 90 28.67 -40.62 12.90
N LEU A 91 27.64 -39.81 12.98
CA LEU A 91 27.69 -38.48 13.60
C LEU A 91 26.64 -38.41 14.69
N ARG A 92 27.06 -37.97 15.88
CA ARG A 92 26.15 -37.52 16.94
C ARG A 92 26.10 -36.00 16.86
N ILE A 93 24.93 -35.44 16.62
CA ILE A 93 24.76 -34.02 16.30
C ILE A 93 23.79 -33.39 17.28
N VAL A 94 24.16 -32.23 17.80
CA VAL A 94 23.23 -31.36 18.51
C VAL A 94 22.32 -30.69 17.49
N ALA A 95 21.02 -30.88 17.61
CA ALA A 95 20.06 -30.15 16.81
C ALA A 95 20.04 -28.67 17.23
N GLY A 96 20.32 -27.77 16.28
CA GLY A 96 20.41 -26.32 16.48
C GLY A 96 19.13 -25.59 16.05
N ASN A 97 19.27 -24.45 15.38
CA ASN A 97 18.15 -23.63 14.91
C ASN A 97 17.52 -24.21 13.63
N TRP A 98 16.22 -24.01 13.43
CA TRP A 98 15.62 -24.22 12.10
C TRP A 98 16.21 -23.20 11.14
N VAL A 99 16.31 -23.56 9.86
CA VAL A 99 16.85 -22.66 8.85
C VAL A 99 15.95 -22.54 7.64
N GLY A 100 15.94 -21.35 7.05
CA GLY A 100 15.30 -21.07 5.77
C GLY A 100 16.26 -20.35 4.83
N VAL A 101 15.86 -20.27 3.56
CA VAL A 101 16.55 -19.49 2.54
C VAL A 101 15.76 -18.22 2.25
N ARG A 102 16.45 -17.17 1.79
CA ARG A 102 15.83 -15.89 1.46
C ARG A 102 14.66 -16.11 0.48
N ASP A 103 13.56 -15.42 0.75
CA ASP A 103 12.31 -15.47 -0.04
C ASP A 103 11.71 -16.87 -0.23
N ASN A 104 12.13 -17.85 0.57
CA ASN A 104 11.82 -19.27 0.38
C ASN A 104 12.16 -19.78 -1.04
N ASP A 105 13.13 -19.18 -1.74
CA ASP A 105 13.52 -19.60 -3.08
C ASP A 105 14.39 -20.87 -3.06
N LEU A 106 13.72 -22.01 -2.89
CA LEU A 106 14.34 -23.33 -2.90
C LEU A 106 15.00 -23.64 -4.25
N ALA A 107 14.53 -23.07 -5.36
CA ALA A 107 15.07 -23.34 -6.68
C ALA A 107 16.42 -22.65 -6.87
N ALA A 108 16.55 -21.39 -6.45
CA ALA A 108 17.83 -20.68 -6.40
C ALA A 108 18.82 -21.37 -5.46
N PHE A 109 18.37 -21.73 -4.25
CA PHE A 109 19.19 -22.49 -3.30
C PHE A 109 19.71 -23.80 -3.92
N THR A 110 18.81 -24.58 -4.53
CA THR A 110 19.17 -25.85 -5.16
C THR A 110 20.19 -25.67 -6.28
N ARG A 111 20.04 -24.63 -7.10
CA ARG A 111 20.95 -24.32 -8.20
C ARG A 111 22.34 -23.97 -7.66
N ALA A 112 22.41 -23.07 -6.69
CA ALA A 112 23.67 -22.64 -6.10
C ALA A 112 24.41 -23.81 -5.41
N VAL A 113 23.70 -24.67 -4.68
CA VAL A 113 24.32 -25.87 -4.07
C VAL A 113 24.84 -26.84 -5.14
N LYS A 114 24.10 -27.05 -6.24
CA LYS A 114 24.55 -27.90 -7.36
C LYS A 114 25.76 -27.32 -8.11
N GLU A 115 25.80 -26.00 -8.30
CA GLU A 115 26.89 -25.31 -8.98
C GLU A 115 28.18 -25.27 -8.13
N ALA A 116 28.03 -25.12 -6.82
CA ALA A 116 29.16 -25.05 -5.89
C ALA A 116 29.86 -26.42 -5.64
N ASP A 117 29.22 -27.54 -5.99
CA ASP A 117 29.81 -28.87 -5.84
C ASP A 117 30.12 -29.56 -7.18
N PRO A 118 31.38 -29.50 -7.67
CA PRO A 118 31.82 -30.23 -8.85
C PRO A 118 31.70 -31.77 -8.74
N GLY A 119 31.46 -32.32 -7.55
CA GLY A 119 31.32 -33.76 -7.29
C GLY A 119 29.89 -34.31 -7.42
N GLY A 120 28.88 -33.44 -7.58
CA GLY A 120 27.47 -33.82 -7.77
C GLY A 120 26.72 -34.21 -6.48
N VAL A 121 25.95 -33.28 -5.93
CA VAL A 121 24.97 -33.50 -4.85
C VAL A 121 23.54 -33.16 -5.28
N PRO A 122 22.52 -33.87 -4.76
CA PRO A 122 22.47 -35.29 -4.44
C PRO A 122 22.37 -36.09 -5.75
N GLY A 123 23.12 -37.19 -5.78
CA GLY A 123 23.30 -38.02 -6.97
C GLY A 123 24.53 -38.91 -6.84
N ALA A 124 25.61 -38.37 -6.24
CA ALA A 124 26.84 -39.10 -5.92
C ALA A 124 27.22 -39.06 -4.42
N ARG A 125 26.97 -37.94 -3.70
CA ARG A 125 27.29 -37.79 -2.25
C ARG A 125 26.10 -37.23 -1.45
N PHE A 126 26.06 -37.55 -0.15
CA PHE A 126 25.07 -37.06 0.84
C PHE A 126 25.72 -36.39 2.06
N VAL A 127 27.04 -36.47 2.23
CA VAL A 127 27.79 -35.67 3.21
C VAL A 127 28.85 -34.90 2.44
N ALA A 128 28.74 -33.57 2.43
CA ALA A 128 29.59 -32.69 1.63
C ALA A 128 29.95 -31.41 2.39
N LEU A 129 31.01 -30.72 1.95
CA LEU A 129 31.32 -29.37 2.42
C LEU A 129 30.28 -28.39 1.91
N LYS A 130 29.85 -27.44 2.74
CA LYS A 130 29.17 -26.23 2.27
C LYS A 130 30.19 -25.38 1.51
N ARG A 131 29.99 -25.22 0.20
CA ARG A 131 30.91 -24.49 -0.70
C ARG A 131 30.28 -23.24 -1.33
N ASP A 132 28.96 -23.12 -1.24
CA ASP A 132 28.24 -21.91 -1.60
C ASP A 132 28.35 -20.84 -0.51
N ASP A 133 28.08 -19.60 -0.89
CA ASP A 133 28.05 -18.40 -0.05
C ASP A 133 26.64 -18.10 0.50
N ILE A 134 25.69 -19.03 0.38
CA ILE A 134 24.31 -18.81 0.80
C ILE A 134 24.24 -18.65 2.32
N GLU A 135 23.63 -17.57 2.75
CA GLU A 135 23.30 -17.33 4.15
C GLU A 135 21.90 -17.86 4.47
N PHE A 136 21.77 -18.45 5.66
CA PHE A 136 20.51 -19.01 6.13
C PHE A 136 19.85 -18.09 7.14
N THR A 137 18.55 -17.88 7.00
CA THR A 137 17.72 -17.30 8.05
C THR A 137 17.57 -18.33 9.16
N ALA A 138 18.07 -18.03 10.37
CA ALA A 138 17.94 -18.92 11.52
C ALA A 138 16.69 -18.58 12.35
N TYR A 139 15.82 -19.56 12.57
CA TYR A 139 14.63 -19.42 13.41
C TYR A 139 14.86 -20.07 14.77
N TYR A 140 14.68 -19.28 15.82
CA TYR A 140 14.91 -19.66 17.22
C TYR A 140 13.95 -18.92 18.16
N ASP A 141 13.77 -19.46 19.36
CA ASP A 141 12.96 -18.88 20.44
C ASP A 141 11.53 -18.59 19.97
N ALA A 142 11.04 -17.34 20.03
CA ALA A 142 9.68 -16.99 19.62
C ALA A 142 9.37 -17.36 18.15
N ARG A 143 10.39 -17.48 17.30
CA ARG A 143 10.26 -17.83 15.87
C ARG A 143 10.40 -19.32 15.58
N GLU A 144 10.65 -20.14 16.60
CA GLU A 144 10.88 -21.58 16.41
C GLU A 144 9.65 -22.28 15.82
N GLU A 145 8.44 -21.79 16.10
CA GLU A 145 7.19 -22.26 15.47
C GLU A 145 7.11 -21.92 14.00
N GLN A 146 7.27 -20.65 13.66
CA GLN A 146 7.26 -20.19 12.28
C GLN A 146 8.31 -20.92 11.43
N GLY A 147 9.54 -21.05 11.96
CA GLY A 147 10.62 -21.76 11.26
C GLY A 147 10.30 -23.23 11.02
N TRP A 148 9.74 -23.92 12.02
CA TRP A 148 9.33 -25.32 11.87
C TRP A 148 8.21 -25.48 10.83
N LYS A 149 7.16 -24.65 10.89
CA LYS A 149 6.04 -24.69 9.94
C LYS A 149 6.50 -24.40 8.51
N SER A 150 7.33 -23.38 8.32
CA SER A 150 7.95 -23.05 7.02
C SER A 150 8.77 -24.22 6.46
N VAL A 151 9.58 -24.87 7.30
CA VAL A 151 10.35 -26.06 6.90
C VAL A 151 9.42 -27.21 6.48
N VAL A 152 8.34 -27.47 7.23
CA VAL A 152 7.36 -28.52 6.88
C VAL A 152 6.69 -28.19 5.53
N GLU A 153 6.29 -26.95 5.31
CA GLU A 153 5.69 -26.50 4.04
C GLU A 153 6.65 -26.66 2.86
N ASN A 154 7.91 -26.25 3.01
CA ASN A 154 8.95 -26.44 2.01
C ASN A 154 9.22 -27.93 1.71
N ILE A 155 9.19 -28.79 2.73
CA ILE A 155 9.31 -30.25 2.56
C ILE A 155 8.12 -30.79 1.76
N LEU A 156 6.91 -30.35 2.06
CA LEU A 156 5.70 -30.76 1.35
C LEU A 156 5.71 -30.31 -0.11
N GLU A 157 6.18 -29.09 -0.39
CA GLU A 157 6.35 -28.60 -1.76
C GLU A 157 7.39 -29.43 -2.53
N ALA A 158 8.56 -29.64 -1.95
CA ALA A 158 9.59 -30.47 -2.56
C ALA A 158 9.13 -31.94 -2.74
N SER A 159 8.36 -32.48 -1.81
CA SER A 159 7.81 -33.85 -1.86
C SER A 159 6.87 -34.06 -3.05
N LYS A 160 6.02 -33.09 -3.38
CA LYS A 160 5.11 -33.14 -4.55
C LYS A 160 5.86 -33.30 -5.87
N LEU A 161 7.09 -32.76 -5.96
CA LEU A 161 7.96 -32.86 -7.13
C LEU A 161 8.85 -34.11 -7.12
N ALA A 162 8.87 -34.86 -6.01
CA ALA A 162 9.61 -36.10 -5.89
C ALA A 162 8.85 -37.27 -6.54
N GLN A 163 9.59 -38.28 -6.99
CA GLN A 163 9.06 -39.44 -7.72
C GLN A 163 7.99 -40.22 -6.92
N ASP A 164 8.18 -40.34 -5.61
CA ASP A 164 7.39 -41.22 -4.74
C ASP A 164 6.50 -40.42 -3.74
N ASP A 165 6.50 -39.08 -3.80
CA ASP A 165 5.83 -38.17 -2.84
C ASP A 165 5.85 -38.69 -1.38
N PRO A 166 7.05 -38.83 -0.78
CA PRO A 166 7.25 -39.64 0.42
C PRO A 166 6.46 -39.12 1.63
N TYR A 167 6.18 -37.82 1.72
CA TYR A 167 5.53 -37.22 2.88
C TYR A 167 4.01 -37.07 2.74
N ARG A 168 3.42 -37.52 1.63
CA ARG A 168 1.98 -37.39 1.33
C ARG A 168 1.04 -37.83 2.45
N ARG A 169 1.44 -38.86 3.21
CA ARG A 169 0.66 -39.46 4.31
C ARG A 169 1.33 -39.32 5.67
N SER A 170 2.38 -38.51 5.74
CA SER A 170 3.11 -38.31 6.98
C SER A 170 2.38 -37.35 7.90
N VAL A 171 2.43 -37.64 9.20
CA VAL A 171 1.90 -36.75 10.25
C VAL A 171 3.07 -36.05 10.92
N PHE A 172 3.11 -34.72 10.83
CA PHE A 172 4.07 -33.85 11.48
C PHE A 172 3.48 -33.31 12.77
N PHE A 173 4.20 -33.56 13.85
CA PHE A 173 3.98 -32.92 15.14
C PHE A 173 5.31 -32.80 15.88
N ARG A 174 5.36 -31.88 16.85
CA ARG A 174 6.50 -31.67 17.73
C ARG A 174 6.04 -31.38 19.16
N PRO A 175 6.88 -31.68 20.18
CA PRO A 175 6.57 -31.28 21.55
C PRO A 175 6.84 -29.79 21.76
N VAL A 176 5.87 -29.07 22.34
CA VAL A 176 5.99 -27.65 22.69
C VAL A 176 6.48 -27.50 24.12
N GLY A 177 5.83 -28.17 25.08
CA GLY A 177 6.17 -28.07 26.49
C GLY A 177 5.36 -29.03 27.36
N LEU A 178 5.61 -28.98 28.67
CA LEU A 178 4.78 -29.63 29.68
C LEU A 178 4.02 -28.55 30.44
N ARG A 179 2.69 -28.58 30.39
CA ARG A 179 1.82 -27.68 31.15
C ARG A 179 1.58 -28.24 32.54
N VAL A 180 1.87 -27.44 33.58
CA VAL A 180 1.66 -27.79 34.98
C VAL A 180 0.89 -26.65 35.63
N GLY A 181 -0.38 -26.86 35.97
CA GLY A 181 -1.27 -25.77 36.35
C GLY A 181 -1.52 -24.83 35.18
N GLU A 182 -1.28 -23.52 35.36
CA GLU A 182 -1.40 -22.50 34.30
C GLU A 182 -0.11 -22.30 33.50
N ASP A 183 1.02 -22.85 33.98
CA ASP A 183 2.35 -22.59 33.43
C ASP A 183 2.74 -23.62 32.36
N LEU A 184 3.30 -23.16 31.24
CA LEU A 184 3.85 -24.00 30.17
C LEU A 184 5.38 -24.09 30.27
N HIS A 185 5.88 -25.26 30.61
CA HIS A 185 7.32 -25.50 30.77
C HIS A 185 7.92 -26.13 29.51
N VAL A 186 8.52 -25.28 28.67
CA VAL A 186 9.00 -25.64 27.33
C VAL A 186 10.05 -26.75 27.34
N ALA A 187 10.98 -26.81 28.30
CA ALA A 187 11.98 -27.89 28.32
C ALA A 187 11.52 -29.19 29.00
N ARG A 188 10.29 -29.25 29.52
CA ARG A 188 9.65 -30.46 30.08
C ARG A 188 10.43 -31.14 31.22
N ARG A 189 11.30 -30.40 31.92
CA ARG A 189 12.16 -30.90 33.02
C ARG A 189 11.73 -30.39 34.40
N VAL A 190 10.47 -30.00 34.54
CA VAL A 190 9.91 -29.64 35.84
C VAL A 190 9.94 -30.89 36.72
N PRO A 191 10.49 -30.81 37.95
CA PRO A 191 10.34 -31.89 38.91
C PRO A 191 8.85 -32.07 39.25
N LEU A 192 8.30 -33.23 38.91
CA LEU A 192 6.92 -33.58 39.22
C LEU A 192 6.89 -34.48 40.45
N GLU A 193 6.09 -34.11 41.45
CA GLU A 193 5.82 -34.98 42.59
C GLU A 193 4.88 -36.14 42.17
N PRO A 194 4.98 -37.32 42.79
CA PRO A 194 3.97 -38.35 42.66
C PRO A 194 2.57 -37.82 43.01
N GLY A 195 1.60 -38.04 42.14
CA GLY A 195 0.24 -37.50 42.19
C GLY A 195 0.06 -36.16 41.44
N ALA A 196 1.13 -35.56 40.90
CA ALA A 196 1.02 -34.33 40.12
C ALA A 196 0.28 -34.57 38.79
N ARG A 197 -0.60 -33.63 38.45
CA ARG A 197 -1.29 -33.57 37.15
C ARG A 197 -0.58 -32.57 36.25
N ALA A 198 -0.31 -32.98 35.03
CA ALA A 198 0.30 -32.15 33.99
C ALA A 198 -0.33 -32.48 32.63
N ALA A 199 -0.02 -31.70 31.60
CA ALA A 199 -0.39 -32.02 30.23
C ALA A 199 0.81 -31.83 29.29
N LEU A 200 1.13 -32.84 28.49
CA LEU A 200 2.12 -32.68 27.43
C LEU A 200 1.47 -31.93 26.27
N VAL A 201 2.06 -30.79 25.87
CA VAL A 201 1.58 -29.96 24.77
C VAL A 201 2.32 -30.33 23.49
N LEU A 202 1.57 -30.69 22.47
CA LEU A 202 2.05 -31.03 21.14
C LEU A 202 1.52 -30.01 20.13
N ASP A 203 2.35 -29.61 19.17
CA ASP A 203 1.96 -28.75 18.05
C ASP A 203 1.95 -29.56 16.76
N PHE A 204 0.82 -29.51 16.05
CA PHE A 204 0.57 -30.20 14.79
C PHE A 204 0.59 -29.20 13.63
N HIS A 205 1.11 -29.61 12.47
CA HIS A 205 1.01 -28.84 11.23
C HIS A 205 0.94 -29.77 10.02
N ASN A 206 -0.27 -30.06 9.56
CA ASN A 206 -0.54 -31.04 8.51
C ASN A 206 -1.48 -30.49 7.43
N PRO A 207 -1.11 -29.39 6.75
CA PRO A 207 -1.98 -28.76 5.75
C PRO A 207 -2.24 -29.62 4.50
N HIS A 208 -1.46 -30.69 4.31
CA HIS A 208 -1.59 -31.65 3.21
C HIS A 208 -2.57 -32.80 3.47
N LEU A 209 -3.04 -32.97 4.71
CA LEU A 209 -3.99 -34.02 5.08
C LEU A 209 -5.42 -33.47 5.13
N ALA A 210 -6.40 -34.28 4.71
CA ALA A 210 -7.81 -33.97 4.88
C ALA A 210 -8.35 -34.47 6.23
N GLU A 211 -9.50 -33.95 6.69
CA GLU A 211 -10.15 -34.43 7.91
C GLU A 211 -10.47 -35.94 7.85
N ASP A 212 -10.83 -36.44 6.66
CA ASP A 212 -11.07 -37.87 6.42
C ASP A 212 -9.79 -38.71 6.55
N ASP A 213 -8.61 -38.15 6.25
CA ASP A 213 -7.33 -38.84 6.43
C ASP A 213 -7.02 -39.06 7.92
N VAL A 214 -7.44 -38.12 8.78
CA VAL A 214 -7.24 -38.17 10.24
C VAL A 214 -8.34 -38.96 10.95
N ALA A 215 -9.53 -39.07 10.38
CA ALA A 215 -10.68 -39.75 11.00
C ALA A 215 -10.41 -41.24 11.35
N ASN A 216 -9.46 -41.87 10.65
CA ASN A 216 -9.05 -43.27 10.86
C ASN A 216 -7.74 -43.41 11.65
N LEU A 217 -7.18 -42.31 12.16
CA LEU A 217 -5.95 -42.27 12.92
C LEU A 217 -6.23 -41.96 14.39
N GLU A 218 -5.46 -42.58 15.27
CA GLU A 218 -5.54 -42.52 16.73
C GLU A 218 -4.18 -42.09 17.28
N LEU A 219 -4.18 -41.12 18.20
CA LEU A 219 -2.97 -40.78 18.95
C LEU A 219 -2.74 -41.85 20.03
N ARG A 220 -1.67 -42.61 19.88
CA ARG A 220 -1.22 -43.61 20.86
C ARG A 220 -0.19 -43.00 21.77
N VAL A 221 -0.42 -43.12 23.06
CA VAL A 221 0.52 -42.68 24.08
C VAL A 221 0.98 -43.89 24.87
N LEU A 222 2.28 -44.19 24.78
CA LEU A 222 2.92 -45.31 25.47
C LEU A 222 3.67 -44.76 26.68
N ALA A 223 3.32 -45.22 27.87
CA ALA A 223 4.01 -44.88 29.11
C ALA A 223 4.12 -46.11 30.01
N PRO A 224 5.13 -46.19 30.90
CA PRO A 224 5.17 -47.21 31.94
C PRO A 224 3.96 -47.02 32.86
N GLU A 225 3.09 -48.04 32.95
CA GLU A 225 1.82 -47.98 33.72
C GLU A 225 2.04 -47.74 35.22
N ASP A 226 3.22 -48.07 35.73
CA ASP A 226 3.66 -47.87 37.10
C ASP A 226 4.29 -46.47 37.34
N ALA A 227 4.60 -45.73 36.28
CA ALA A 227 5.23 -44.41 36.38
C ALA A 227 4.29 -43.25 35.98
N VAL A 228 3.45 -43.44 34.97
CA VAL A 228 2.56 -42.39 34.46
C VAL A 228 1.22 -42.99 34.04
N ARG A 229 0.13 -42.38 34.51
CA ARG A 229 -1.21 -42.58 33.95
C ARG A 229 -1.46 -41.48 32.92
N VAL A 230 -1.87 -41.88 31.72
CA VAL A 230 -2.17 -40.94 30.62
C VAL A 230 -3.58 -41.20 30.11
N GLU A 231 -4.30 -40.14 29.81
CA GLU A 231 -5.55 -40.20 29.06
C GLU A 231 -5.25 -39.82 27.60
N PRO A 232 -5.12 -40.78 26.68
CA PRO A 232 -4.83 -40.46 25.29
C PRO A 232 -6.03 -39.73 24.67
N PRO A 233 -5.81 -38.60 23.97
CA PRO A 233 -6.89 -37.90 23.29
C PRO A 233 -7.44 -38.75 22.16
N ALA A 234 -8.76 -38.72 21.97
CA ALA A 234 -9.46 -39.54 20.97
C ALA A 234 -9.10 -39.17 19.52
N ARG A 235 -8.71 -37.90 19.28
CA ARG A 235 -8.30 -37.36 17.97
C ARG A 235 -7.25 -36.27 18.16
N PHE A 236 -6.50 -35.97 17.09
CA PHE A 236 -5.54 -34.88 17.05
C PHE A 236 -5.96 -33.85 15.98
N PRO A 237 -5.58 -32.56 16.13
CA PRO A 237 -5.88 -31.53 15.14
C PRO A 237 -5.00 -31.68 13.89
N LEU A 238 -5.48 -31.22 12.74
CA LEU A 238 -4.66 -31.10 11.52
C LEU A 238 -3.52 -30.09 11.74
N THR A 239 -3.87 -28.92 12.28
CA THR A 239 -2.93 -27.86 12.67
C THR A 239 -3.33 -27.28 14.02
N GLY A 240 -2.36 -26.97 14.88
CA GLY A 240 -2.55 -26.36 16.19
C GLY A 240 -2.13 -27.24 17.36
N GLU A 241 -2.38 -26.74 18.57
CA GLU A 241 -1.96 -27.41 19.81
C GLU A 241 -2.92 -28.52 20.25
N LEU A 242 -2.36 -29.57 20.83
CA LEU A 242 -3.07 -30.65 21.49
C LEU A 242 -2.45 -30.90 22.86
N GLU A 243 -3.28 -30.91 23.90
CA GLU A 243 -2.88 -31.29 25.24
C GLU A 243 -3.13 -32.78 25.47
N VAL A 244 -2.12 -33.47 26.01
CA VAL A 244 -2.18 -34.86 26.44
C VAL A 244 -2.09 -34.90 27.96
N PRO A 245 -3.22 -35.00 28.69
CA PRO A 245 -3.25 -35.02 30.15
C PRO A 245 -2.54 -36.26 30.71
N LEU A 246 -1.74 -36.05 31.76
CA LEU A 246 -1.03 -37.09 32.47
C LEU A 246 -1.01 -36.87 33.98
N GLU A 247 -0.98 -37.97 34.72
CA GLU A 247 -0.80 -38.02 36.17
C GLU A 247 0.47 -38.84 36.46
N VAL A 248 1.41 -38.26 37.19
CA VAL A 248 2.65 -38.94 37.59
C VAL A 248 2.33 -39.86 38.77
N LEU A 249 2.65 -41.15 38.66
CA LEU A 249 2.41 -42.14 39.71
C LEU A 249 3.67 -42.44 40.54
N GLY A 250 4.86 -42.27 39.94
CA GLY A 250 6.16 -42.54 40.54
C GLY A 250 7.21 -42.89 39.48
N GLY A 251 8.27 -43.61 39.85
CA GLY A 251 9.25 -44.18 38.90
C GLY A 251 9.99 -43.15 38.02
N GLU A 252 10.53 -43.61 36.88
CA GLU A 252 11.07 -42.76 35.82
C GLU A 252 9.96 -42.50 34.77
N PRO A 253 9.24 -41.37 34.84
CA PRO A 253 8.11 -41.11 33.97
C PRO A 253 8.61 -40.79 32.56
N ALA A 254 8.25 -41.66 31.62
CA ALA A 254 8.52 -41.47 30.20
C ALA A 254 7.24 -41.66 29.39
N LEU A 255 7.06 -40.83 28.37
CA LEU A 255 5.88 -40.82 27.53
C LEU A 255 6.29 -40.81 26.07
N THR A 256 5.86 -41.81 25.31
CA THR A 256 6.11 -41.90 23.87
C THR A 256 4.82 -41.68 23.10
N VAL A 257 4.77 -40.64 22.27
CA VAL A 257 3.61 -40.32 21.44
C VAL A 257 3.83 -40.87 20.02
N GLN A 258 2.81 -41.56 19.50
CA GLN A 258 2.76 -42.20 18.18
C GLN A 258 1.36 -42.05 17.57
N VAL A 259 1.21 -42.28 16.26
CA VAL A 259 -0.09 -42.24 15.57
C VAL A 259 -0.37 -43.60 14.94
N GLY A 260 -1.49 -44.26 15.27
CA GLY A 260 -1.88 -45.57 14.71
C GLY A 260 -3.33 -45.58 14.22
N PRO A 261 -3.92 -46.72 13.84
CA PRO A 261 -3.25 -47.93 13.36
C PRO A 261 -2.56 -47.69 12.00
N THR A 262 -1.54 -48.48 11.66
CA THR A 262 -0.75 -48.32 10.42
C THR A 262 -1.65 -48.35 9.18
N PRO A 263 -1.79 -47.22 8.46
CA PRO A 263 -0.96 -46.96 7.27
C PRO A 263 -0.33 -45.54 7.21
N ALA A 264 -0.45 -44.72 8.26
CA ALA A 264 0.24 -43.42 8.36
C ALA A 264 1.64 -43.58 8.97
N GLU A 265 2.69 -43.22 8.20
CA GLU A 265 4.06 -43.14 8.72
C GLU A 265 4.19 -41.84 9.54
N HIS A 266 4.36 -41.99 10.86
CA HIS A 266 4.27 -40.88 11.82
C HIS A 266 5.61 -40.60 12.51
N THR A 267 5.74 -39.35 12.94
CA THR A 267 6.73 -38.94 13.91
C THR A 267 6.50 -39.67 15.25
N ALA A 268 7.56 -40.19 15.88
CA ALA A 268 7.48 -40.79 17.21
C ALA A 268 8.41 -40.02 18.14
N VAL A 269 7.86 -39.52 19.25
CA VAL A 269 8.61 -38.70 20.21
C VAL A 269 8.54 -39.36 21.57
N THR A 270 9.70 -39.71 22.14
CA THR A 270 9.81 -40.18 23.51
C THR A 270 10.28 -39.03 24.40
N MET A 271 9.51 -38.76 25.43
CA MET A 271 9.74 -37.72 26.42
C MET A 271 10.07 -38.37 27.75
N ARG A 272 10.98 -37.76 28.53
CA ARG A 272 11.29 -38.16 29.90
C ARG A 272 11.11 -36.95 30.80
N PHE A 273 10.47 -37.13 31.95
CA PHE A 273 10.24 -36.07 32.92
C PHE A 273 11.11 -36.30 34.16
N ALA A 274 11.42 -35.21 34.88
CA ALA A 274 12.14 -35.29 36.15
C ALA A 274 11.16 -35.57 37.29
N VAL A 275 11.49 -36.48 38.21
CA VAL A 275 10.70 -36.74 39.43
C VAL A 275 11.52 -36.40 40.65
N THR A 276 10.91 -35.66 41.57
CA THR A 276 11.45 -35.49 42.91
C THR A 276 11.33 -36.81 43.66
N ALA A 277 12.46 -37.49 43.85
CA ALA A 277 12.52 -38.59 44.82
C ALA A 277 12.09 -38.03 46.18
N GLY A 278 11.13 -38.71 46.84
CA GLY A 278 10.36 -38.22 47.98
C GLY A 278 11.13 -37.69 49.21
N PRO A 279 10.46 -37.53 50.37
CA PRO A 279 10.69 -36.44 51.35
C PRO A 279 12.07 -36.33 52.04
N ASN A 280 13.06 -37.16 51.70
CA ASN A 280 14.44 -37.08 52.19
C ASN A 280 15.48 -36.64 51.13
N GLY A 281 15.09 -36.30 49.91
CA GLY A 281 16.01 -35.82 48.88
C GLY A 281 16.21 -34.29 48.89
N ARG A 282 17.04 -33.74 49.79
CA ARG A 282 17.60 -32.39 49.61
C ARG A 282 18.53 -32.41 48.38
N GLY A 283 17.97 -32.11 47.21
CA GLY A 283 18.67 -32.10 45.94
C GLY A 283 18.18 -31.00 45.00
N GLY A 284 17.83 -29.82 45.53
CA GLY A 284 17.49 -28.64 44.72
C GLY A 284 18.67 -28.23 43.84
N SER A 285 18.38 -28.02 42.54
CA SER A 285 19.26 -27.48 41.49
C SER A 285 20.48 -28.34 41.10
N ALA A 286 21.20 -28.92 42.05
CA ALA A 286 22.37 -29.77 41.80
C ALA A 286 22.01 -31.15 41.23
N LEU A 287 20.81 -31.68 41.52
CA LEU A 287 20.32 -32.94 40.94
C LEU A 287 19.89 -32.75 39.48
N LEU A 288 19.25 -31.61 39.15
CA LEU A 288 18.90 -31.23 37.77
C LEU A 288 20.15 -31.06 36.88
N VAL A 289 21.23 -30.49 37.43
CA VAL A 289 22.54 -30.40 36.75
C VAL A 289 23.22 -31.78 36.68
N ARG A 290 23.13 -32.60 37.74
CA ARG A 290 23.70 -33.96 37.76
C ARG A 290 22.97 -34.96 36.86
N GLU A 291 21.66 -34.90 36.71
CA GLU A 291 20.89 -35.80 35.83
C GLU A 291 20.97 -35.35 34.37
N ALA A 292 21.02 -34.02 34.14
CA ALA A 292 21.44 -33.46 32.86
C ALA A 292 22.89 -33.78 32.50
N ALA A 293 23.73 -34.24 33.44
CA ALA A 293 25.08 -34.76 33.20
C ALA A 293 25.17 -36.31 33.27
N ALA A 294 24.25 -36.99 33.97
CA ALA A 294 24.27 -38.45 34.14
C ALA A 294 23.67 -39.18 32.94
N SER A 295 22.81 -38.50 32.18
CA SER A 295 22.43 -38.92 30.81
C SER A 295 23.64 -38.92 29.84
N TYR A 296 24.81 -38.45 30.29
CA TYR A 296 26.00 -38.11 29.50
C TYR A 296 27.29 -38.81 29.99
N SER A 297 27.23 -40.01 30.55
CA SER A 297 28.46 -40.80 30.73
C SER A 297 28.69 -41.71 29.52
N PRO A 298 29.67 -41.43 28.63
CA PRO A 298 30.47 -42.52 28.12
C PRO A 298 31.30 -43.05 29.30
N VAL A 299 31.35 -44.36 29.39
CA VAL A 299 32.24 -45.12 30.25
C VAL A 299 33.67 -44.54 30.19
N LYS A 300 34.21 -44.22 31.38
CA LYS A 300 35.64 -44.11 31.75
C LYS A 300 36.55 -43.25 30.85
N SER A 301 36.76 -42.00 31.25
CA SER A 301 38.11 -41.41 31.26
C SER A 301 38.18 -40.33 32.35
N ASP A 302 39.17 -40.45 33.23
CA ASP A 302 39.44 -39.60 34.41
C ASP A 302 39.94 -38.16 34.07
N ASP A 303 39.77 -37.69 32.84
CA ASP A 303 40.19 -36.34 32.47
C ASP A 303 39.01 -35.37 32.54
N ALA A 304 39.16 -34.32 33.36
CA ALA A 304 38.20 -33.24 33.52
C ALA A 304 37.88 -32.59 32.16
N ALA A 305 36.79 -33.02 31.54
CA ALA A 305 36.34 -32.51 30.25
C ALA A 305 35.98 -31.02 30.38
N VAL A 306 36.75 -30.16 29.72
CA VAL A 306 36.39 -28.75 29.52
C VAL A 306 35.11 -28.74 28.68
N ALA A 307 34.01 -28.23 29.25
CA ALA A 307 32.73 -28.14 28.54
C ALA A 307 32.91 -27.38 27.22
N SER A 308 32.45 -27.96 26.11
CA SER A 308 32.58 -27.34 24.79
C SER A 308 31.67 -26.10 24.67
N ARG A 309 31.96 -25.21 23.71
CA ARG A 309 31.12 -24.04 23.41
C ARG A 309 29.64 -24.43 23.20
N ALA A 310 29.37 -25.53 22.49
CA ALA A 310 28.00 -26.02 22.29
C ALA A 310 27.35 -26.57 23.55
N ASP A 311 28.10 -27.12 24.51
CA ASP A 311 27.55 -27.57 25.80
C ASP A 311 27.10 -26.36 26.63
N ILE A 312 27.90 -25.29 26.64
CA ILE A 312 27.59 -24.06 27.37
C ILE A 312 26.37 -23.34 26.75
N LEU A 313 26.31 -23.23 25.42
CA LEU A 313 25.17 -22.63 24.72
C LEU A 313 23.89 -23.46 24.88
N ARG A 314 24.00 -24.80 24.94
CA ARG A 314 22.87 -25.66 25.26
C ARG A 314 22.37 -25.45 26.69
N LEU A 315 23.29 -25.34 27.64
CA LEU A 315 22.91 -25.06 29.03
C LEU A 315 22.21 -23.71 29.12
N TYR A 316 22.70 -22.69 28.41
CA TYR A 316 22.05 -21.38 28.31
C TYR A 316 20.63 -21.49 27.75
N ASP A 317 20.47 -22.19 26.62
CA ASP A 317 19.15 -22.43 26.00
C ASP A 317 18.20 -23.13 26.97
N VAL A 318 18.68 -24.15 27.68
CA VAL A 318 17.89 -24.87 28.67
C VAL A 318 17.49 -23.94 29.82
N VAL A 319 18.39 -23.09 30.31
CA VAL A 319 18.11 -22.17 31.42
C VAL A 319 17.10 -21.10 31.01
N GLN A 320 17.30 -20.43 29.88
CA GLN A 320 16.38 -19.40 29.37
C GLN A 320 14.98 -19.97 29.06
N ARG A 321 14.89 -21.21 28.59
CA ARG A 321 13.61 -21.86 28.27
C ARG A 321 12.84 -22.38 29.49
N ASN A 322 13.50 -22.52 30.64
CA ASN A 322 12.91 -23.15 31.83
C ASN A 322 12.43 -22.19 32.89
N ALA A 323 12.89 -20.94 32.86
CA ALA A 323 12.59 -19.98 33.89
C ALA A 323 11.89 -18.79 33.27
N HIS A 324 10.65 -18.56 33.69
CA HIS A 324 10.05 -17.24 33.65
C HIS A 324 10.79 -16.38 34.66
N MET A 325 11.93 -15.85 34.22
CA MET A 325 12.75 -14.94 35.00
C MET A 325 12.23 -13.54 34.76
N ASP A 326 12.20 -12.73 35.81
CA ASP A 326 12.17 -11.30 35.64
C ASP A 326 13.37 -10.87 34.77
N PRO A 327 13.24 -9.86 33.89
CA PRO A 327 14.35 -9.42 33.04
C PRO A 327 15.63 -9.09 33.82
N ALA A 328 15.54 -8.66 35.09
CA ALA A 328 16.70 -8.44 35.95
C ALA A 328 17.41 -9.76 36.33
N ASP A 329 16.66 -10.79 36.73
CA ASP A 329 17.22 -12.12 37.05
C ASP A 329 17.81 -12.79 35.79
N ALA A 330 17.19 -12.56 34.63
CA ALA A 330 17.68 -13.04 33.35
C ALA A 330 19.04 -12.42 32.98
N LEU A 331 19.26 -11.14 33.32
CA LEU A 331 20.57 -10.48 33.15
C LEU A 331 21.65 -11.09 34.04
N ASP A 332 21.35 -11.42 35.30
CA ASP A 332 22.32 -12.05 36.21
C ASP A 332 22.76 -13.44 35.72
N VAL A 333 21.83 -14.20 35.16
CA VAL A 333 22.12 -15.47 34.51
C VAL A 333 22.99 -15.24 33.26
N LEU A 334 22.65 -14.25 32.45
CA LEU A 334 23.40 -13.91 31.26
C LEU A 334 24.85 -13.49 31.58
N ASP A 335 25.06 -12.73 32.66
CA ASP A 335 26.37 -12.36 33.20
C ASP A 335 27.23 -13.60 33.49
N ALA A 336 26.63 -14.66 34.05
CA ALA A 336 27.35 -15.91 34.31
C ALA A 336 27.77 -16.62 33.02
N PHE A 337 26.92 -16.62 31.99
CA PHE A 337 27.23 -17.22 30.69
C PHE A 337 28.23 -16.40 29.87
N GLU A 338 28.17 -15.07 29.92
CA GLU A 338 29.16 -14.22 29.25
C GLU A 338 30.55 -14.36 29.88
N ARG A 339 30.67 -14.64 31.19
CA ARG A 339 31.98 -14.97 31.79
C ARG A 339 32.57 -16.25 31.19
N LEU A 340 31.73 -17.20 30.81
CA LEU A 340 32.14 -18.47 30.18
C LEU A 340 32.39 -18.29 28.66
N LEU A 341 31.63 -17.42 28.01
CA LEU A 341 31.68 -17.13 26.57
C LEU A 341 31.69 -15.61 26.27
N PRO A 342 32.80 -14.89 26.56
CA PRO A 342 32.82 -13.41 26.57
C PRO A 342 32.76 -12.73 25.20
N ARG A 343 32.86 -13.50 24.12
CA ARG A 343 32.80 -13.00 22.73
C ARG A 343 31.61 -13.54 21.95
N GLU A 344 30.67 -14.17 22.64
CA GLU A 344 29.51 -14.76 22.00
C GLU A 344 28.46 -13.70 21.70
N GLN A 345 28.37 -13.31 20.43
CA GLN A 345 27.46 -12.26 19.96
C GLN A 345 26.01 -12.52 20.36
N ARG A 346 25.55 -13.78 20.33
CA ARG A 346 24.20 -14.16 20.73
C ARG A 346 23.86 -13.76 22.18
N LEU A 347 24.82 -13.87 23.09
CA LEU A 347 24.61 -13.49 24.50
C LEU A 347 24.53 -11.97 24.63
N ALA A 348 25.44 -11.25 23.98
CA ALA A 348 25.45 -9.80 23.98
C ALA A 348 24.19 -9.19 23.31
N GLU A 349 23.67 -9.83 22.26
CA GLU A 349 22.40 -9.44 21.63
C GLU A 349 21.23 -9.58 22.61
N ARG A 350 21.12 -10.73 23.29
CA ARG A 350 20.07 -10.94 24.31
C ARG A 350 20.22 -9.95 25.46
N ARG A 351 21.45 -9.60 25.86
CA ARG A 351 21.70 -8.57 26.87
C ARG A 351 21.05 -7.25 26.47
N ALA A 352 21.25 -6.82 25.24
CA ALA A 352 20.71 -5.54 24.78
C ALA A 352 19.17 -5.53 24.78
N LEU A 353 18.55 -6.63 24.35
CA LEU A 353 17.08 -6.78 24.39
C LEU A 353 16.56 -6.67 25.83
N LEU A 354 17.14 -7.41 26.78
CA LEU A 354 16.75 -7.36 28.19
C LEU A 354 16.97 -5.98 28.83
N LEU A 355 18.09 -5.31 28.50
CA LEU A 355 18.35 -3.95 28.95
C LEU A 355 17.28 -2.97 28.45
N ALA A 356 16.83 -3.11 27.20
CA ALA A 356 15.76 -2.29 26.66
C ALA A 356 14.41 -2.57 27.35
N GLU A 357 14.09 -3.84 27.63
CA GLU A 357 12.89 -4.23 28.40
C GLU A 357 12.88 -3.62 29.82
N LEU A 358 14.04 -3.48 30.45
CA LEU A 358 14.21 -2.82 31.75
C LEU A 358 14.23 -1.29 31.68
N GLY A 359 14.07 -0.69 30.50
CA GLY A 359 14.12 0.77 30.30
C GLY A 359 15.54 1.34 30.26
N GLU A 360 16.58 0.52 30.20
CA GLU A 360 17.98 0.94 30.12
C GLU A 360 18.46 1.16 28.66
N ALA A 361 17.71 1.97 27.92
CA ALA A 361 17.87 2.22 26.49
C ALA A 361 19.31 2.62 26.07
N GLU A 362 19.97 3.48 26.86
CA GLU A 362 21.35 3.92 26.59
C GLU A 362 22.36 2.77 26.67
N ARG A 363 22.22 1.88 27.66
CA ARG A 363 23.10 0.72 27.80
C ARG A 363 22.83 -0.30 26.71
N ALA A 364 21.58 -0.54 26.35
CA ALA A 364 21.21 -1.38 25.21
C ALA A 364 21.84 -0.87 23.89
N TRP A 365 21.79 0.44 23.65
CA TRP A 365 22.37 1.06 22.46
C TRP A 365 23.89 0.85 22.38
N HIS A 366 24.60 1.05 23.49
CA HIS A 366 26.06 0.85 23.54
C HIS A 366 26.46 -0.60 23.25
N VAL A 367 25.68 -1.57 23.73
CA VAL A 367 25.92 -2.99 23.45
C VAL A 367 25.71 -3.27 21.96
N LEU A 368 24.53 -2.92 21.41
CA LEU A 368 24.20 -3.22 20.01
C LEU A 368 25.16 -2.57 19.01
N ARG A 369 25.58 -1.33 19.26
CA ARG A 369 26.51 -0.61 18.38
C ARG A 369 27.91 -1.24 18.33
N ALA A 370 28.31 -1.98 19.37
CA ALA A 370 29.58 -2.66 19.41
C ALA A 370 29.55 -4.05 18.73
N LEU A 371 28.36 -4.54 18.38
CA LEU A 371 28.17 -5.81 17.68
C LEU A 371 28.23 -5.62 16.17
N ASP A 372 28.49 -6.72 15.46
CA ASP A 372 28.48 -6.75 14.01
C ASP A 372 27.02 -6.64 13.50
N PRO A 373 26.64 -5.56 12.79
CA PRO A 373 25.27 -5.34 12.31
C PRO A 373 24.77 -6.45 11.38
N GLU A 374 25.67 -7.09 10.62
CA GLU A 374 25.32 -8.14 9.66
C GLU A 374 24.92 -9.45 10.35
N LEU A 375 25.35 -9.63 11.60
CA LEU A 375 25.07 -10.84 12.40
C LEU A 375 23.98 -10.64 13.47
N LEU A 376 23.44 -9.42 13.60
CA LEU A 376 22.33 -9.14 14.52
C LEU A 376 21.03 -9.82 14.07
N GLY A 377 20.31 -10.40 15.03
CA GLY A 377 18.92 -10.82 14.83
C GLY A 377 17.98 -9.63 14.54
N ASP A 378 16.85 -9.91 13.91
CA ASP A 378 15.93 -8.87 13.43
C ASP A 378 15.39 -7.97 14.54
N ASP A 379 15.05 -8.55 15.71
CA ASP A 379 14.57 -7.78 16.87
C ASP A 379 15.65 -6.81 17.39
N ALA A 380 16.90 -7.26 17.39
CA ALA A 380 18.03 -6.43 17.80
C ALA A 380 18.33 -5.32 16.78
N ARG A 381 18.18 -5.61 15.48
CA ARG A 381 18.29 -4.59 14.43
C ARG A 381 17.17 -3.56 14.51
N LEU A 382 15.93 -4.01 14.75
CA LEU A 382 14.77 -3.13 14.91
C LEU A 382 14.90 -2.29 16.18
N LEU A 383 15.36 -2.88 17.28
CA LEU A 383 15.67 -2.16 18.51
C LEU A 383 16.79 -1.13 18.27
N LEU A 384 17.87 -1.50 17.58
CA LEU A 384 18.95 -0.56 17.23
C LEU A 384 18.42 0.62 16.40
N PHE A 385 17.56 0.34 15.42
CA PHE A 385 16.86 1.37 14.63
C PHE A 385 16.04 2.31 15.53
N ARG A 386 15.21 1.77 16.43
CA ARG A 386 14.39 2.57 17.36
C ARG A 386 15.23 3.41 18.30
N LEU A 387 16.31 2.84 18.85
CA LEU A 387 17.23 3.54 19.75
C LEU A 387 17.99 4.66 19.03
N HIS A 388 18.42 4.41 17.79
CA HIS A 388 19.04 5.45 16.96
C HIS A 388 18.04 6.57 16.64
N ALA A 389 16.80 6.23 16.29
CA ALA A 389 15.74 7.18 15.99
C ALA A 389 15.37 8.05 17.20
N ALA A 390 15.40 7.48 18.41
CA ALA A 390 15.17 8.20 19.65
C ALA A 390 16.33 9.15 20.02
N ARG A 391 17.56 8.75 19.70
CA ARG A 391 18.78 9.48 20.09
C ARG A 391 19.15 10.59 19.12
N ASP A 392 19.25 10.24 17.84
CA ASP A 392 19.81 11.08 16.77
C ASP A 392 18.71 11.67 15.86
N GLY A 393 17.44 11.36 16.13
CA GLY A 393 16.29 11.82 15.36
C GLY A 393 16.21 11.15 13.98
N GLY A 394 15.74 11.90 12.98
CA GLY A 394 15.57 11.39 11.62
C GLY A 394 16.87 11.20 10.82
N ALA A 395 17.98 11.80 11.26
CA ALA A 395 19.20 11.87 10.47
C ALA A 395 19.91 10.52 10.36
N GLY A 396 20.21 10.06 9.15
CA GLY A 396 20.97 8.82 8.92
C GLY A 396 20.17 7.52 9.07
N LEU A 397 18.92 7.58 9.53
CA LEU A 397 18.06 6.39 9.69
C LEU A 397 17.81 5.64 8.38
N ALA A 398 17.75 6.34 7.24
CA ALA A 398 17.55 5.71 5.93
C ALA A 398 18.62 4.67 5.61
N ALA A 399 19.87 4.88 6.04
CA ALA A 399 20.93 3.89 5.86
C ALA A 399 20.73 2.62 6.69
N HIS A 400 20.16 2.75 7.90
CA HIS A 400 19.81 1.60 8.75
C HIS A 400 18.65 0.81 8.17
N VAL A 401 17.65 1.47 7.60
CA VAL A 401 16.51 0.81 6.94
C VAL A 401 16.98 -0.10 5.81
N LEU A 402 17.94 0.35 5.00
CA LEU A 402 18.51 -0.47 3.93
C LEU A 402 19.20 -1.74 4.46
N SER A 403 19.72 -1.73 5.69
CA SER A 403 20.30 -2.91 6.34
C SER A 403 19.28 -3.86 6.97
N LEU A 404 18.00 -3.49 7.07
CA LEU A 404 16.96 -4.32 7.70
C LEU A 404 16.40 -5.42 6.77
N ASP A 405 16.78 -5.44 5.49
CA ASP A 405 16.30 -6.40 4.49
C ASP A 405 14.77 -6.60 4.55
N LEU A 406 14.05 -5.51 4.29
CA LEU A 406 12.59 -5.41 4.41
C LEU A 406 11.80 -6.19 3.35
N LEU A 407 12.42 -7.10 2.60
CA LEU A 407 11.73 -7.94 1.60
C LEU A 407 10.85 -9.02 2.24
N SER A 408 11.11 -9.39 3.50
CA SER A 408 10.26 -10.31 4.25
C SER A 408 9.01 -9.60 4.77
N GLU A 409 7.83 -10.09 4.40
CA GLU A 409 6.53 -9.51 4.78
C GLU A 409 6.36 -9.37 6.30
N SER A 410 6.76 -10.38 7.09
CA SER A 410 6.70 -10.29 8.55
C SER A 410 7.66 -9.24 9.12
N ARG A 411 8.87 -9.09 8.56
CA ARG A 411 9.82 -8.07 9.03
C ARG A 411 9.37 -6.67 8.64
N PHE A 412 8.80 -6.53 7.46
CA PHE A 412 8.22 -5.28 7.01
C PHE A 412 7.07 -4.83 7.91
N GLN A 413 6.18 -5.74 8.33
CA GLN A 413 5.10 -5.38 9.27
C GLN A 413 5.61 -4.89 10.63
N HIS A 414 6.56 -5.58 11.26
CA HIS A 414 7.16 -5.12 12.52
C HIS A 414 7.93 -3.80 12.35
N PHE A 415 8.55 -3.58 11.19
CA PHE A 415 9.17 -2.30 10.86
C PHE A 415 8.13 -1.18 10.77
N VAL A 416 7.00 -1.41 10.08
CA VAL A 416 5.91 -0.42 9.98
C VAL A 416 5.33 -0.11 11.36
N GLU A 417 5.13 -1.12 12.22
CA GLU A 417 4.70 -0.92 13.63
C GLU A 417 5.70 -0.05 14.40
N ALA A 418 7.01 -0.29 14.23
CA ALA A 418 8.02 0.55 14.86
C ALA A 418 7.97 2.01 14.37
N LEU A 419 7.57 2.28 13.11
CA LEU A 419 7.37 3.64 12.62
C LEU A 419 6.17 4.34 13.30
N GLU A 420 5.12 3.59 13.68
CA GLU A 420 3.96 4.14 14.39
C GLU A 420 4.31 4.66 15.79
N GLU A 421 5.35 4.11 16.40
CA GLU A 421 5.80 4.55 17.72
C GLU A 421 6.74 5.77 17.66
N LEU A 422 7.26 6.13 16.48
CA LEU A 422 8.16 7.26 16.32
C LEU A 422 7.42 8.61 16.43
N PRO A 423 8.09 9.66 16.96
CA PRO A 423 7.52 10.99 17.04
C PRO A 423 7.45 11.66 15.64
N PRO A 424 6.48 12.56 15.38
CA PRO A 424 6.30 13.21 14.07
C PRO A 424 7.55 13.92 13.53
N GLN A 425 8.40 14.48 14.41
CA GLN A 425 9.62 15.17 14.01
C GLN A 425 10.65 14.20 13.42
N THR A 426 10.76 12.98 13.98
CA THR A 426 11.65 11.93 13.46
C THR A 426 11.10 11.39 12.14
N LEU A 427 9.78 11.19 12.05
CA LEU A 427 9.13 10.76 10.81
C LEU A 427 9.33 11.76 9.67
N ALA A 428 9.31 13.07 9.96
CA ALA A 428 9.53 14.11 8.96
C ALA A 428 10.89 14.03 8.27
N GLY A 429 11.93 13.52 8.96
CA GLY A 429 13.25 13.30 8.38
C GLY A 429 13.43 11.91 7.74
N LEU A 430 12.50 10.98 7.94
CA LEU A 430 12.64 9.58 7.53
C LEU A 430 11.71 9.20 6.38
N VAL A 431 10.42 9.55 6.48
CA VAL A 431 9.39 9.12 5.52
C VAL A 431 9.69 9.56 4.07
N PRO A 432 10.13 10.81 3.80
CA PRO A 432 10.49 11.22 2.43
C PRO A 432 11.58 10.33 1.81
N ASP A 433 12.58 9.94 2.61
CA ASP A 433 13.67 9.06 2.18
C ASP A 433 13.19 7.62 1.99
N LEU A 434 12.33 7.10 2.87
CA LEU A 434 11.72 5.77 2.73
C LEU A 434 10.95 5.63 1.43
N VAL A 435 10.17 6.66 1.08
CA VAL A 435 9.38 6.65 -0.16
C VAL A 435 10.26 6.60 -1.40
N ARG A 436 11.47 7.17 -1.33
CA ARG A 436 12.44 7.11 -2.43
C ARG A 436 13.13 5.74 -2.55
N THR A 437 13.26 4.99 -1.46
CA THR A 437 14.10 3.77 -1.42
C THR A 437 13.31 2.47 -1.44
N LEU A 438 12.07 2.46 -0.91
CA LEU A 438 11.28 1.25 -0.81
C LEU A 438 10.56 0.90 -2.13
N PRO A 439 10.28 -0.40 -2.38
CA PRO A 439 9.46 -0.83 -3.51
C PRO A 439 8.03 -0.27 -3.42
N ALA A 440 7.43 0.03 -4.58
CA ALA A 440 6.08 0.62 -4.67
C ALA A 440 5.01 -0.17 -3.90
N GLU A 441 5.11 -1.50 -3.87
CA GLU A 441 4.18 -2.41 -3.17
C GLU A 441 4.13 -2.16 -1.66
N GLN A 442 5.26 -1.74 -1.07
CA GLN A 442 5.41 -1.49 0.36
C GLN A 442 5.03 -0.05 0.75
N LEU A 443 5.05 0.88 -0.21
CA LEU A 443 4.80 2.30 0.06
C LEU A 443 3.41 2.56 0.63
N ARG A 444 2.40 1.76 0.24
CA ARG A 444 1.03 1.95 0.73
C ARG A 444 0.95 1.84 2.25
N ASP A 445 1.52 0.79 2.84
CA ASP A 445 1.50 0.56 4.28
C ASP A 445 2.27 1.66 5.03
N VAL A 446 3.43 2.06 4.51
CA VAL A 446 4.23 3.16 5.10
C VAL A 446 3.45 4.48 5.09
N ILE A 447 2.82 4.82 3.96
CA ILE A 447 2.04 6.06 3.83
C ILE A 447 0.81 6.04 4.75
N GLU A 448 0.09 4.92 4.81
CA GLU A 448 -1.12 4.80 5.62
C GLU A 448 -0.84 4.85 7.13
N ARG A 449 0.25 4.23 7.61
CA ARG A 449 0.57 4.15 9.04
C ARG A 449 1.46 5.28 9.54
N ALA A 450 2.51 5.62 8.79
CA ALA A 450 3.49 6.65 9.18
C ALA A 450 3.29 7.98 8.43
N GLY A 451 3.04 7.94 7.12
CA GLY A 451 2.87 9.14 6.28
C GLY A 451 1.70 10.04 6.75
N ARG A 452 0.60 9.44 7.19
CA ARG A 452 -0.55 10.16 7.77
C ARG A 452 -0.25 10.88 9.08
N ARG A 453 0.88 10.62 9.74
CA ARG A 453 1.29 11.28 10.98
C ARG A 453 2.26 12.43 10.73
N LEU A 454 2.65 12.68 9.48
CA LEU A 454 3.47 13.82 9.12
C LEU A 454 2.71 15.14 9.35
N GLU A 455 3.39 16.08 9.98
CA GLU A 455 2.89 17.43 10.27
C GLU A 455 3.71 18.54 9.59
N SER A 456 4.96 18.26 9.21
CA SER A 456 5.84 19.23 8.55
C SER A 456 5.38 19.46 7.10
N PRO A 457 5.09 20.72 6.70
CA PRO A 457 4.67 21.04 5.33
C PRO A 457 5.71 20.63 4.28
N ASP A 458 7.00 20.82 4.57
CA ASP A 458 8.09 20.47 3.65
C ASP A 458 8.20 18.94 3.51
N ALA A 459 8.13 18.20 4.61
CA ALA A 459 8.18 16.73 4.58
C ALA A 459 6.95 16.15 3.86
N LEU A 460 5.77 16.74 4.05
CA LEU A 460 4.55 16.34 3.34
C LEU A 460 4.69 16.55 1.83
N ALA A 461 5.18 17.72 1.41
CA ALA A 461 5.40 18.05 0.00
C ALA A 461 6.43 17.12 -0.64
N GLU A 462 7.58 16.91 0.01
CA GLU A 462 8.64 16.03 -0.46
C GLU A 462 8.17 14.56 -0.54
N THR A 463 7.47 14.08 0.48
CA THR A 463 6.89 12.73 0.50
C THR A 463 5.95 12.51 -0.67
N ALA A 464 5.05 13.47 -0.96
CA ALA A 464 4.10 13.34 -2.06
C ALA A 464 4.77 13.34 -3.44
N LEU A 465 5.78 14.20 -3.64
CA LEU A 465 6.54 14.22 -4.89
C LEU A 465 7.36 12.94 -5.09
N ASN A 466 8.03 12.46 -4.04
CA ASN A 466 8.74 11.18 -4.09
C ASN A 466 7.79 10.00 -4.33
N LEU A 467 6.57 10.06 -3.79
CA LEU A 467 5.55 9.03 -3.99
C LEU A 467 5.14 8.94 -5.46
N TYR A 468 4.90 10.09 -6.09
CA TYR A 468 4.65 10.16 -7.52
C TYR A 468 5.83 9.61 -8.33
N LEU A 469 7.07 10.01 -8.01
CA LEU A 469 8.25 9.52 -8.72
C LEU A 469 8.45 7.99 -8.58
N ALA A 470 8.12 7.43 -7.42
CA ALA A 470 8.29 6.00 -7.16
C ALA A 470 7.19 5.13 -7.77
N THR A 471 5.97 5.66 -7.93
CA THR A 471 4.80 4.87 -8.36
C THR A 471 4.21 5.26 -9.71
N ASP A 472 4.62 6.40 -10.26
CA ASP A 472 4.01 7.05 -11.43
C ASP A 472 2.50 7.35 -11.25
N ASP A 473 1.99 7.30 -10.02
CA ASP A 473 0.59 7.57 -9.68
C ASP A 473 0.44 8.96 -9.09
N ALA A 474 0.32 9.95 -9.97
CA ALA A 474 0.09 11.34 -9.59
C ALA A 474 -1.23 11.51 -8.80
N ALA A 475 -2.23 10.65 -9.03
CA ALA A 475 -3.53 10.75 -8.41
C ALA A 475 -3.49 10.35 -6.94
N TRP A 476 -2.79 9.25 -6.64
CA TRP A 476 -2.57 8.82 -5.27
C TRP A 476 -1.74 9.84 -4.49
N ALA A 477 -0.64 10.33 -5.07
CA ALA A 477 0.19 11.36 -4.45
C ALA A 477 -0.56 12.67 -4.20
N TYR A 478 -1.40 13.12 -5.15
CA TYR A 478 -2.24 14.30 -4.97
C TYR A 478 -3.24 14.08 -3.84
N ALA A 479 -3.95 12.94 -3.83
CA ALA A 479 -4.95 12.64 -2.81
C ALA A 479 -4.34 12.60 -1.40
N PHE A 480 -3.17 11.98 -1.24
CA PHE A 480 -2.44 11.98 0.03
C PHE A 480 -2.14 13.41 0.50
N LEU A 481 -1.52 14.23 -0.35
CA LEU A 481 -1.12 15.58 0.04
C LEU A 481 -2.33 16.47 0.31
N ASP A 482 -3.39 16.33 -0.49
CA ASP A 482 -4.61 17.11 -0.35
C ASP A 482 -5.41 16.75 0.92
N GLU A 483 -5.51 15.46 1.24
CA GLU A 483 -6.10 14.98 2.50
C GLU A 483 -5.37 15.60 3.70
N ARG A 484 -4.03 15.56 3.70
CA ARG A 484 -3.20 16.10 4.79
C ARG A 484 -3.29 17.62 4.88
N ARG A 485 -3.27 18.32 3.74
CA ARG A 485 -3.46 19.77 3.65
C ARG A 485 -4.76 20.18 4.34
N HIS A 486 -5.87 19.52 4.02
CA HIS A 486 -7.18 19.81 4.60
C HIS A 486 -7.24 19.47 6.09
N ALA A 487 -6.72 18.32 6.50
CA ALA A 487 -6.71 17.89 7.89
C ALA A 487 -5.95 18.87 8.80
N LEU A 488 -4.81 19.39 8.33
CA LEU A 488 -3.94 20.29 9.07
C LEU A 488 -4.18 21.79 8.78
N ARG A 489 -5.09 22.11 7.84
CA ARG A 489 -5.38 23.47 7.35
C ARG A 489 -4.11 24.21 6.88
N LEU A 490 -3.23 23.49 6.19
CA LEU A 490 -1.98 24.04 5.69
C LEU A 490 -2.21 24.93 4.47
N ALA A 491 -1.58 26.10 4.47
CA ALA A 491 -1.56 27.04 3.34
C ALA A 491 -0.12 27.35 2.90
N ASP A 492 0.83 26.49 3.30
CA ASP A 492 2.26 26.66 3.07
C ASP A 492 2.63 26.58 1.60
N ARG A 493 3.63 27.37 1.24
CA ARG A 493 4.10 27.50 -0.14
C ARG A 493 4.53 26.15 -0.74
N ALA A 494 5.27 25.34 0.01
CA ALA A 494 5.79 24.05 -0.48
C ALA A 494 4.67 23.06 -0.83
N VAL A 495 3.65 22.97 0.03
CA VAL A 495 2.48 22.10 -0.18
C VAL A 495 1.69 22.52 -1.42
N ILE A 496 1.43 23.82 -1.59
CA ILE A 496 0.72 24.32 -2.77
C ILE A 496 1.52 24.11 -4.05
N GLU A 497 2.84 24.29 -4.02
CA GLU A 497 3.70 24.03 -5.17
C GLU A 497 3.70 22.54 -5.57
N ALA A 498 3.79 21.62 -4.61
CA ALA A 498 3.71 20.20 -4.86
C ALA A 498 2.34 19.77 -5.40
N LEU A 499 1.23 20.31 -4.86
CA LEU A 499 -0.11 20.03 -5.39
C LEU A 499 -0.29 20.49 -6.84
N LEU A 500 0.24 21.67 -7.20
CA LEU A 500 0.19 22.15 -8.58
C LEU A 500 1.02 21.27 -9.52
N GLU A 501 2.16 20.76 -9.06
CA GLU A 501 2.99 19.83 -9.83
C GLU A 501 2.29 18.49 -10.09
N LEU A 502 1.70 17.90 -9.04
CA LEU A 502 0.95 16.65 -9.13
C LEU A 502 -0.33 16.81 -9.97
N ALA A 503 -1.03 17.94 -9.86
CA ALA A 503 -2.19 18.25 -10.70
C ALA A 503 -1.80 18.45 -12.17
N ALA A 504 -0.66 19.07 -12.47
CA ALA A 504 -0.14 19.18 -13.84
C ALA A 504 0.23 17.82 -14.44
N ALA A 505 0.62 16.85 -13.61
CA ALA A 505 0.83 15.45 -13.99
C ALA A 505 -0.47 14.64 -14.14
N GLY A 506 -1.64 15.26 -13.90
CA GLY A 506 -2.95 14.62 -14.08
C GLY A 506 -3.57 14.00 -12.82
N GLY A 507 -2.99 14.21 -11.63
CA GLY A 507 -3.41 13.56 -10.39
C GLY A 507 -4.71 14.08 -9.74
N ARG A 508 -5.38 15.07 -10.31
CA ARG A 508 -6.44 15.80 -9.60
C ARG A 508 -7.77 15.03 -9.59
N ALA A 509 -8.39 14.91 -8.41
CA ALA A 509 -9.75 14.41 -8.27
C ALA A 509 -10.81 15.45 -8.73
N ASP A 510 -11.94 14.99 -9.27
CA ASP A 510 -13.03 15.86 -9.72
C ASP A 510 -13.67 16.64 -8.54
N GLY A 511 -13.49 17.97 -8.51
CA GLY A 511 -14.27 18.87 -7.63
C GLY A 511 -13.50 19.75 -6.61
N ASP A 512 -12.17 19.75 -6.60
CA ASP A 512 -11.39 20.59 -5.66
C ASP A 512 -11.27 22.06 -6.11
N ASP A 513 -12.33 22.86 -5.97
CA ASP A 513 -12.40 24.25 -6.47
C ASP A 513 -11.44 25.26 -5.76
N ASN A 514 -10.77 24.86 -4.66
CA ASN A 514 -9.98 25.78 -3.83
C ASN A 514 -8.53 25.99 -4.28
N LEU A 515 -7.98 25.10 -5.13
CA LEU A 515 -6.57 25.18 -5.53
C LEU A 515 -6.24 26.46 -6.30
N ALA A 516 -7.16 26.95 -7.14
CA ALA A 516 -7.00 28.19 -7.90
C ALA A 516 -6.95 29.43 -7.00
N ASP A 517 -7.75 29.44 -5.93
CA ASP A 517 -7.81 30.52 -4.96
C ASP A 517 -6.53 30.61 -4.13
N GLU A 518 -6.00 29.45 -3.74
CA GLU A 518 -4.75 29.32 -2.99
C GLU A 518 -3.55 29.70 -3.86
N ALA A 519 -3.52 29.25 -5.12
CA ALA A 519 -2.52 29.66 -6.10
C ALA A 519 -2.53 31.19 -6.30
N ALA A 520 -3.71 31.79 -6.42
CA ALA A 520 -3.86 33.25 -6.52
C ALA A 520 -3.31 33.97 -5.29
N ARG A 521 -3.47 33.39 -4.09
CA ARG A 521 -2.92 33.95 -2.85
C ARG A 521 -1.39 33.88 -2.84
N VAL A 522 -0.80 32.73 -3.15
CA VAL A 522 0.66 32.54 -3.17
C VAL A 522 1.32 33.43 -4.23
N ILE A 523 0.78 33.47 -5.45
CA ILE A 523 1.28 34.33 -6.53
C ILE A 523 1.15 35.80 -6.13
N GLY A 524 0.00 36.17 -5.57
CA GLY A 524 -0.21 37.54 -5.11
C GLY A 524 0.71 37.94 -3.96
N ASN A 525 1.09 37.03 -3.05
CA ASN A 525 2.09 37.34 -2.01
C ASN A 525 3.47 37.64 -2.62
N LEU A 526 3.85 36.97 -3.72
CA LEU A 526 5.09 37.30 -4.44
C LEU A 526 5.02 38.69 -5.09
N ILE A 527 3.86 39.05 -5.64
CA ILE A 527 3.60 40.39 -6.18
C ILE A 527 3.67 41.45 -5.08
N GLU A 528 3.14 41.16 -3.89
CA GLU A 528 3.26 42.05 -2.73
C GLU A 528 4.71 42.27 -2.28
N LEU A 529 5.58 41.27 -2.50
CA LEU A 529 7.03 41.31 -2.24
C LEU A 529 7.86 41.81 -3.44
N ASP A 530 7.24 42.37 -4.48
CA ASP A 530 7.87 42.83 -5.72
C ASP A 530 8.68 41.77 -6.49
N ARG A 531 8.39 40.47 -6.29
CA ARG A 531 9.01 39.35 -7.02
C ARG A 531 8.19 38.96 -8.25
N VAL A 532 8.02 39.91 -9.18
CA VAL A 532 7.09 39.81 -10.31
C VAL A 532 7.44 38.68 -11.29
N GLU A 533 8.71 38.49 -11.63
CA GLU A 533 9.13 37.40 -12.55
C GLU A 533 8.85 36.01 -11.97
N GLU A 534 9.04 35.83 -10.66
CA GLU A 534 8.70 34.56 -10.00
C GLU A 534 7.19 34.35 -9.92
N ALA A 535 6.42 35.42 -9.68
CA ALA A 535 4.97 35.36 -9.73
C ALA A 535 4.47 34.93 -11.12
N ARG A 536 5.10 35.44 -12.18
CA ARG A 536 4.81 35.07 -13.58
C ARG A 536 5.13 33.61 -13.87
N ALA A 537 6.34 33.14 -13.53
CA ALA A 537 6.73 31.75 -13.73
C ALA A 537 5.77 30.78 -13.00
N LYS A 538 5.33 31.15 -11.79
CA LYS A 538 4.33 30.38 -11.04
C LYS A 538 2.94 30.43 -11.66
N LEU A 539 2.51 31.57 -12.20
CA LEU A 539 1.24 31.69 -12.90
C LEU A 539 1.18 30.72 -14.09
N THR A 540 2.21 30.71 -14.93
CA THR A 540 2.30 29.79 -16.08
C THR A 540 2.30 28.32 -15.62
N ARG A 541 3.01 27.99 -14.53
CA ARG A 541 3.01 26.63 -13.98
C ARG A 541 1.63 26.22 -13.45
N ALA A 542 0.98 27.09 -12.68
CA ALA A 542 -0.35 26.83 -12.13
C ALA A 542 -1.41 26.64 -13.24
N CYS A 543 -1.29 27.38 -14.34
CA CYS A 543 -2.24 27.26 -15.44
C CYS A 543 -2.20 25.89 -16.14
N ARG A 544 -1.05 25.21 -16.14
CA ARG A 544 -0.96 23.83 -16.65
C ARG A 544 -1.75 22.83 -15.81
N ALA A 545 -1.94 23.12 -14.51
CA ALA A 545 -2.62 22.26 -13.55
C ALA A 545 -4.13 22.52 -13.42
N LEU A 546 -4.60 23.71 -13.85
CA LEU A 546 -5.95 24.19 -13.59
C LEU A 546 -6.91 23.95 -14.77
N ARG A 547 -8.21 23.80 -14.46
CA ARG A 547 -9.27 23.73 -15.48
C ARG A 547 -9.45 25.10 -16.12
N ARG A 548 -10.05 25.13 -17.31
CA ARG A 548 -10.23 26.35 -18.11
C ARG A 548 -10.87 27.51 -17.30
N GLY A 549 -12.04 27.29 -16.69
CA GLY A 549 -12.72 28.34 -15.93
C GLY A 549 -12.04 28.72 -14.60
N GLU A 550 -11.05 27.95 -14.14
CA GLU A 550 -10.23 28.29 -12.98
C GLU A 550 -9.01 29.12 -13.39
N ARG A 551 -8.40 28.80 -14.54
CA ARG A 551 -7.32 29.58 -15.16
C ARG A 551 -7.77 31.01 -15.42
N GLU A 552 -8.93 31.19 -16.03
CA GLU A 552 -9.54 32.49 -16.29
C GLU A 552 -9.61 33.34 -15.00
N ARG A 553 -10.20 32.77 -13.94
CA ARG A 553 -10.33 33.43 -12.63
C ARG A 553 -8.97 33.74 -12.00
N LEU A 554 -7.96 32.90 -12.22
CA LEU A 554 -6.61 33.10 -11.71
C LEU A 554 -5.92 34.27 -12.44
N TYR A 555 -5.91 34.26 -13.77
CA TYR A 555 -5.32 35.33 -14.58
C TYR A 555 -5.92 36.70 -14.26
N HIS A 556 -7.25 36.80 -14.19
CA HIS A 556 -7.90 38.05 -13.83
C HIS A 556 -7.57 38.53 -12.42
N ARG A 557 -7.55 37.62 -11.42
CA ARG A 557 -7.18 37.99 -10.04
C ARG A 557 -5.72 38.42 -9.91
N VAL A 558 -4.81 37.79 -10.63
CA VAL A 558 -3.39 38.16 -10.65
C VAL A 558 -3.20 39.51 -11.35
N ALA A 559 -3.85 39.74 -12.49
CA ALA A 559 -3.86 41.03 -13.16
C ALA A 559 -4.38 42.15 -12.24
N ASP A 560 -5.49 41.93 -11.51
CA ASP A 560 -6.02 42.89 -10.54
C ASP A 560 -5.08 43.21 -9.38
N ARG A 561 -4.23 42.26 -8.97
CA ARG A 561 -3.19 42.54 -7.96
C ARG A 561 -2.03 43.34 -8.55
N LEU A 562 -1.57 43.01 -9.75
CA LEU A 562 -0.52 43.74 -10.46
C LEU A 562 -0.94 45.19 -10.77
N ILE A 563 -2.19 45.41 -11.20
CA ILE A 563 -2.77 46.75 -11.41
C ILE A 563 -2.75 47.55 -10.11
N ARG A 564 -3.17 46.96 -8.97
CA ARG A 564 -3.12 47.63 -7.66
C ARG A 564 -1.71 48.03 -7.24
N LYS A 565 -0.69 47.27 -7.65
CA LYS A 565 0.74 47.57 -7.43
C LYS A 565 1.34 48.51 -8.48
N ARG A 566 0.54 49.04 -9.40
CA ARG A 566 0.99 49.87 -10.53
C ARG A 566 1.99 49.17 -11.46
N GLN A 567 2.02 47.84 -11.45
CA GLN A 567 2.80 47.01 -12.37
C GLN A 567 1.99 46.78 -13.65
N HIS A 568 1.65 47.88 -14.35
CA HIS A 568 0.71 47.87 -15.47
C HIS A 568 1.19 47.05 -16.66
N GLU A 569 2.50 47.06 -16.95
CA GLU A 569 3.11 46.24 -18.00
C GLU A 569 2.93 44.74 -17.71
N ALA A 570 3.36 44.27 -16.53
CA ALA A 570 3.21 42.87 -16.13
C ALA A 570 1.74 42.42 -16.08
N ALA A 571 0.82 43.31 -15.68
CA ALA A 571 -0.61 43.03 -15.70
C ALA A 571 -1.16 42.83 -17.14
N ALA A 572 -0.74 43.69 -18.07
CA ALA A 572 -1.13 43.59 -19.47
C ALA A 572 -0.51 42.34 -20.15
N GLU A 573 0.74 41.99 -19.80
CA GLU A 573 1.36 40.75 -20.29
C GLU A 573 0.62 39.49 -19.83
N ALA A 574 0.20 39.42 -18.55
CA ALA A 574 -0.57 38.29 -18.03
C ALA A 574 -1.91 38.13 -18.75
N LEU A 575 -2.59 39.23 -19.07
CA LEU A 575 -3.86 39.21 -19.83
C LEU A 575 -3.65 38.83 -21.31
N VAL A 576 -2.53 39.21 -21.92
CA VAL A 576 -2.18 38.74 -23.28
C VAL A 576 -1.88 37.24 -23.30
N GLU A 577 -1.26 36.71 -22.25
CA GLU A 577 -1.06 35.25 -22.11
C GLU A 577 -2.40 34.51 -22.04
N LEU A 578 -3.37 35.01 -21.25
CA LEU A 578 -4.74 34.50 -21.22
C LEU A 578 -5.39 34.53 -22.61
N SER A 579 -5.26 35.64 -23.34
CA SER A 579 -5.79 35.76 -24.70
C SER A 579 -5.22 34.71 -25.66
N ARG A 580 -3.90 34.52 -25.66
CA ARG A 580 -3.24 33.52 -26.51
C ARG A 580 -3.69 32.10 -26.17
N GLU A 581 -4.02 31.83 -24.91
CA GLU A 581 -4.57 30.55 -24.49
C GLU A 581 -6.04 30.36 -24.90
N ALA A 582 -6.87 31.40 -24.75
CA ALA A 582 -8.24 31.41 -25.22
C ALA A 582 -8.33 31.21 -26.74
N LEU A 583 -7.43 31.84 -27.51
CA LEU A 583 -7.30 31.61 -28.96
C LEU A 583 -6.96 30.15 -29.30
N ARG A 584 -6.00 29.54 -28.59
CA ARG A 584 -5.64 28.12 -28.79
C ARG A 584 -6.81 27.17 -28.52
N THR A 585 -7.71 27.54 -27.60
CA THR A 585 -8.88 26.73 -27.23
C THR A 585 -10.16 27.12 -27.98
N GLY A 586 -10.09 28.11 -28.88
CA GLY A 586 -11.19 28.55 -29.74
C GLY A 586 -12.22 29.46 -29.06
N ASP A 587 -11.94 30.02 -27.88
CA ASP A 587 -12.83 31.01 -27.25
C ASP A 587 -12.47 32.43 -27.68
N LEU A 588 -13.08 32.86 -28.77
CA LEU A 588 -12.89 34.20 -29.30
C LEU A 588 -13.46 35.29 -28.38
N SER A 589 -14.48 35.00 -27.57
CA SER A 589 -15.08 35.98 -26.66
C SER A 589 -14.11 36.29 -25.52
N GLU A 590 -13.59 35.25 -24.88
CA GLU A 590 -12.62 35.36 -23.78
C GLU A 590 -11.30 35.97 -24.27
N ALA A 591 -10.83 35.56 -25.46
CA ALA A 591 -9.65 36.16 -26.08
C ALA A 591 -9.82 37.66 -26.34
N SER A 592 -11.00 38.09 -26.80
CA SER A 592 -11.29 39.50 -27.04
C SER A 592 -11.35 40.29 -25.75
N GLU A 593 -12.06 39.79 -24.74
CA GLU A 593 -12.18 40.45 -23.44
C GLU A 593 -10.83 40.61 -22.74
N ALA A 594 -9.99 39.56 -22.79
CA ALA A 594 -8.65 39.60 -22.21
C ALA A 594 -7.75 40.64 -22.91
N VAL A 595 -7.78 40.73 -24.24
CA VAL A 595 -7.00 41.74 -24.99
C VAL A 595 -7.53 43.15 -24.78
N GLU A 596 -8.86 43.36 -24.81
CA GLU A 596 -9.46 44.67 -24.54
C GLU A 596 -9.04 45.19 -23.16
N ARG A 597 -9.07 44.31 -22.15
CA ARG A 597 -8.62 44.63 -20.80
C ARG A 597 -7.13 44.91 -20.75
N ALA A 598 -6.29 44.15 -21.46
CA ALA A 598 -4.85 44.38 -21.53
C ALA A 598 -4.50 45.75 -22.12
N VAL A 599 -5.18 46.15 -23.20
CA VAL A 599 -5.05 47.47 -23.81
C VAL A 599 -5.45 48.57 -22.83
N GLY A 600 -6.60 48.42 -22.16
CA GLY A 600 -7.07 49.38 -21.15
C GLY A 600 -6.07 49.58 -20.01
N VAL A 601 -5.52 48.49 -19.47
CA VAL A 601 -4.52 48.53 -18.40
C VAL A 601 -3.23 49.23 -18.84
N TRP A 602 -2.78 49.00 -20.08
CA TRP A 602 -1.59 49.66 -20.63
C TRP A 602 -1.82 51.17 -20.79
N THR A 603 -2.97 51.57 -21.34
CA THR A 603 -3.30 52.99 -21.53
C THR A 603 -3.42 53.74 -20.20
N ASP A 604 -4.00 53.11 -19.16
CA ASP A 604 -4.11 53.71 -17.82
C ASP A 604 -2.73 53.86 -17.15
N GLY A 605 -1.83 52.90 -17.35
CA GLY A 605 -0.45 52.97 -16.87
C GLY A 605 0.38 54.06 -17.55
N ALA A 606 0.25 54.19 -18.88
CA ALA A 606 0.95 55.21 -19.66
C ALA A 606 0.56 56.64 -19.25
N LEU A 607 -0.72 56.88 -18.94
CA LEU A 607 -1.23 58.16 -18.43
C LEU A 607 -0.74 58.47 -17.00
N SER A 608 -0.45 57.43 -16.20
CA SER A 608 0.02 57.56 -14.82
C SER A 608 1.52 57.82 -14.70
N GLY A 609 2.31 57.41 -15.70
CA GLY A 609 3.77 57.63 -15.76
C GLY A 609 4.19 58.97 -16.36
N SER A 610 3.29 59.70 -17.03
CA SER A 610 3.60 60.91 -17.78
C SER A 610 3.23 62.24 -17.09
N GLY A 611 3.17 62.29 -15.76
CA GLY A 611 2.72 63.49 -15.02
C GLY A 611 3.63 63.94 -13.88
N GLU A 612 4.59 64.84 -14.18
CA GLU A 612 4.94 65.91 -13.24
C GLU A 612 3.71 66.84 -13.06
N PRO A 613 3.44 67.35 -11.84
CA PRO A 613 2.24 68.12 -11.58
C PRO A 613 2.41 69.56 -12.05
N THR A 614 1.78 69.92 -13.17
CA THR A 614 1.48 71.33 -13.45
C THR A 614 0.10 71.67 -12.91
N GLY A 615 0.11 72.43 -11.82
CA GLY A 615 -1.09 72.89 -11.15
C GLY A 615 -1.91 73.81 -12.04
N ALA A 616 -3.19 73.51 -12.15
CA ALA A 616 -4.24 74.50 -12.34
C ALA A 616 -5.39 74.15 -11.39
N ARG A 617 -5.32 74.74 -10.19
CA ARG A 617 -6.45 74.90 -9.29
C ARG A 617 -7.55 75.67 -10.02
N ALA A 618 -8.75 75.10 -10.09
CA ALA A 618 -9.99 75.86 -10.10
C ALA A 618 -10.94 75.21 -9.10
N GLN A 619 -11.24 76.00 -8.07
CA GLN A 619 -12.14 75.72 -6.97
C GLN A 619 -13.58 75.60 -7.46
N ALA A 620 -14.32 74.65 -6.89
CA ALA A 620 -15.71 74.85 -6.49
C ALA A 620 -15.95 73.99 -5.25
N GLU A 621 -16.23 74.68 -4.14
CA GLU A 621 -16.46 74.15 -2.81
C GLU A 621 -17.86 73.55 -2.64
N ASP A 622 -17.92 72.63 -1.68
CA ASP A 622 -18.97 72.38 -0.69
C ASP A 622 -20.33 71.79 -1.07
N GLY A 623 -20.75 70.80 -0.27
CA GLY A 623 -22.18 70.46 -0.13
C GLY A 623 -22.56 69.02 0.23
N ARG A 624 -22.18 68.56 1.42
CA ARG A 624 -22.98 67.72 2.37
C ARG A 624 -23.85 66.53 1.87
N ARG A 625 -23.60 65.41 2.59
CA ARG A 625 -24.53 64.47 3.26
C ARG A 625 -25.09 63.23 2.53
N GLU A 626 -24.87 62.14 3.27
CA GLU A 626 -25.81 61.06 3.63
C GLU A 626 -25.84 59.74 2.84
N ALA A 627 -25.89 58.70 3.68
CA ALA A 627 -25.95 57.29 3.41
C ALA A 627 -27.11 56.89 2.49
N GLY A 628 -26.86 55.89 1.65
CA GLY A 628 -27.89 55.19 0.91
C GLY A 628 -27.30 54.04 0.12
N SER A 629 -27.51 52.81 0.62
CA SER A 629 -27.34 51.57 -0.14
C SER A 629 -28.08 51.64 -1.49
N PRO A 630 -27.56 51.02 -2.55
CA PRO A 630 -28.42 50.18 -3.38
C PRO A 630 -27.74 48.83 -3.63
N ALA A 631 -28.34 47.73 -3.18
CA ALA A 631 -29.40 47.03 -3.90
C ALA A 631 -28.98 46.67 -5.35
N ARG A 632 -28.68 45.37 -5.49
CA ARG A 632 -28.66 44.58 -6.73
C ARG A 632 -29.50 45.23 -7.85
N SER A 633 -28.85 45.56 -8.95
CA SER A 633 -29.52 45.64 -10.25
C SER A 633 -29.07 44.47 -11.10
N ASP A 634 -29.90 43.42 -11.07
CA ASP A 634 -30.01 42.47 -12.17
C ASP A 634 -30.35 43.25 -13.44
N ARG A 635 -29.39 43.32 -14.37
CA ARG A 635 -29.66 43.55 -15.79
C ARG A 635 -28.51 43.01 -16.64
N ALA A 636 -28.40 41.68 -16.64
CA ALA A 636 -27.79 40.95 -17.73
C ALA A 636 -28.68 41.10 -18.97
N VAL A 637 -28.44 42.15 -19.76
CA VAL A 637 -28.78 42.16 -21.17
C VAL A 637 -27.52 41.76 -21.91
N THR A 638 -27.49 40.51 -22.36
CA THR A 638 -26.49 39.95 -23.25
C THR A 638 -26.50 40.71 -24.58
N ALA A 639 -25.76 41.81 -24.66
CA ALA A 639 -25.31 42.37 -25.92
C ALA A 639 -24.19 41.47 -26.43
N ARG A 640 -24.45 40.70 -27.50
CA ARG A 640 -23.39 40.09 -28.31
C ARG A 640 -22.49 41.23 -28.80
N ARG A 641 -21.33 41.43 -28.18
CA ARG A 641 -20.30 42.35 -28.67
C ARG A 641 -19.71 41.73 -29.93
N GLY A 642 -19.85 42.44 -31.05
CA GLY A 642 -19.15 42.15 -32.29
C GLY A 642 -17.66 42.47 -32.18
N PRO A 643 -16.92 42.42 -33.30
CA PRO A 643 -15.47 42.62 -33.31
C PRO A 643 -15.11 43.97 -32.71
N VAL A 644 -13.97 44.00 -32.03
CA VAL A 644 -13.35 45.15 -31.37
C VAL A 644 -13.52 46.40 -32.24
N ALA A 645 -14.48 47.26 -31.88
CA ALA A 645 -14.56 48.60 -32.44
C ALA A 645 -13.49 49.45 -31.75
N VAL A 646 -12.23 49.28 -32.14
CA VAL A 646 -11.24 50.35 -31.99
C VAL A 646 -11.70 51.44 -32.96
N GLY A 647 -12.51 52.35 -32.42
CA GLY A 647 -13.13 53.42 -33.19
C GLY A 647 -12.08 54.18 -34.00
N ALA A 648 -12.37 54.32 -35.29
CA ALA A 648 -11.78 55.30 -36.17
C ALA A 648 -12.03 56.72 -35.63
N ALA A 649 -11.23 57.13 -34.65
CA ALA A 649 -10.98 58.51 -34.31
C ALA A 649 -9.47 58.68 -34.37
N GLY A 650 -9.01 59.39 -35.40
CA GLY A 650 -7.60 59.57 -35.69
C GLY A 650 -6.84 60.17 -34.51
N ASN A 651 -6.16 59.30 -33.77
CA ASN A 651 -4.88 59.51 -33.11
C ASN A 651 -4.26 58.11 -33.02
N GLY A 652 -3.09 57.95 -33.63
CA GLY A 652 -2.58 56.66 -34.09
C GLY A 652 -2.44 55.58 -33.02
N VAL A 653 -2.44 54.32 -33.50
CA VAL A 653 -1.80 53.15 -32.88
C VAL A 653 -0.27 53.37 -32.87
N GLY A 654 0.17 54.50 -32.30
CA GLY A 654 1.56 54.87 -32.09
C GLY A 654 1.75 54.98 -30.58
N GLY A 655 1.82 53.84 -29.89
CA GLY A 655 1.98 53.82 -28.43
C GLY A 655 1.82 52.46 -27.76
N LEU A 656 1.35 51.42 -28.46
CA LEU A 656 1.32 50.05 -27.92
C LEU A 656 2.65 49.33 -28.20
N PRO A 657 3.17 48.54 -27.25
CA PRO A 657 4.28 47.63 -27.49
C PRO A 657 3.94 46.59 -28.56
N ALA A 658 4.96 46.16 -29.31
CA ALA A 658 4.80 45.18 -30.39
C ALA A 658 4.05 43.92 -29.95
N TRP A 659 4.39 43.36 -28.78
CA TRP A 659 3.77 42.14 -28.25
C TRP A 659 2.26 42.27 -27.96
N LEU A 660 1.79 43.48 -27.64
CA LEU A 660 0.38 43.77 -27.37
C LEU A 660 -0.38 44.06 -28.66
N ALA A 661 0.25 44.78 -29.59
CA ALA A 661 -0.28 45.00 -30.94
C ALA A 661 -0.46 43.66 -31.70
N ASP A 662 0.51 42.75 -31.60
CA ASP A 662 0.45 41.41 -32.18
C ASP A 662 -0.72 40.59 -31.60
N ALA A 663 -0.99 40.72 -30.30
CA ALA A 663 -2.10 40.01 -29.65
C ALA A 663 -3.47 40.54 -30.12
N VAL A 664 -3.61 41.86 -30.27
CA VAL A 664 -4.81 42.49 -30.87
C VAL A 664 -5.03 41.97 -32.29
N GLU A 665 -3.98 41.94 -33.09
CA GLU A 665 -4.05 41.50 -34.48
C GLU A 665 -4.39 40.01 -34.60
N ALA A 666 -3.82 39.16 -33.73
CA ALA A 666 -4.13 37.73 -33.68
C ALA A 666 -5.62 37.46 -33.37
N VAL A 667 -6.21 38.19 -32.42
CA VAL A 667 -7.64 38.08 -32.13
C VAL A 667 -8.49 38.59 -33.29
N ARG A 668 -8.08 39.69 -33.94
CA ARG A 668 -8.76 40.26 -35.11
C ARG A 668 -8.80 39.24 -36.27
N LEU A 669 -7.66 38.66 -36.62
CA LEU A 669 -7.55 37.63 -37.66
C LEU A 669 -8.40 36.38 -37.35
N ALA A 670 -8.45 35.96 -36.10
CA ALA A 670 -9.25 34.80 -35.69
C ALA A 670 -10.77 35.05 -35.84
N TRP A 671 -11.21 36.28 -35.59
CA TRP A 671 -12.59 36.72 -35.88
C TRP A 671 -12.89 36.77 -37.38
N GLU A 672 -11.98 37.33 -38.20
CA GLU A 672 -12.13 37.38 -39.66
C GLU A 672 -12.26 35.99 -40.29
N GLN A 673 -11.56 34.98 -39.75
CA GLN A 673 -11.67 33.60 -40.20
C GLN A 673 -13.01 32.93 -39.83
N CYS A 674 -13.68 33.40 -38.78
CA CYS A 674 -14.97 32.88 -38.33
C CYS A 674 -16.17 33.61 -38.95
N GLU A 675 -15.97 34.80 -39.49
CA GLU A 675 -17.01 35.64 -40.10
C GLU A 675 -17.76 34.94 -41.26
N PRO A 676 -17.10 34.22 -42.20
CA PRO A 676 -17.77 33.46 -43.26
C PRO A 676 -18.67 32.32 -42.74
N LEU A 677 -18.28 31.69 -41.62
CA LEU A 677 -19.06 30.62 -40.97
C LEU A 677 -20.30 31.16 -40.25
N VAL A 678 -20.21 32.38 -39.72
CA VAL A 678 -21.32 33.09 -39.07
C VAL A 678 -22.31 33.62 -40.11
N GLU A 679 -21.82 34.15 -41.25
CA GLU A 679 -22.66 34.55 -42.38
C GLU A 679 -23.38 33.35 -43.02
N TRP A 680 -22.68 32.25 -43.28
CA TRP A 680 -23.29 31.02 -43.78
C TRP A 680 -24.40 30.48 -42.86
N ARG A 681 -24.21 30.54 -41.53
CA ARG A 681 -25.25 30.16 -40.55
C ARG A 681 -26.45 31.10 -40.57
N LYS A 682 -26.25 32.41 -40.77
CA LYS A 682 -27.35 33.39 -40.88
C LYS A 682 -28.18 33.15 -42.15
N ASP A 683 -27.53 32.87 -43.27
CA ASP A 683 -28.20 32.56 -44.54
C ASP A 683 -29.00 31.25 -44.46
N GLU A 684 -28.46 30.23 -43.80
CA GLU A 684 -29.14 28.97 -43.53
C GLU A 684 -30.31 29.14 -42.54
N GLU A 685 -30.17 29.99 -41.52
CA GLU A 685 -31.26 30.34 -40.60
C GLU A 685 -32.39 31.12 -41.30
N GLU A 686 -32.08 32.06 -42.20
CA GLU A 686 -33.10 32.77 -42.98
C GLU A 686 -33.84 31.84 -43.94
N ARG A 687 -33.13 30.93 -44.64
CA ARG A 687 -33.79 29.90 -45.46
C ARG A 687 -34.73 29.01 -44.65
N ARG A 688 -34.34 28.61 -43.43
CA ARG A 688 -35.22 27.83 -42.55
C ARG A 688 -36.44 28.62 -42.09
N LYS A 689 -36.31 29.92 -41.81
CA LYS A 689 -37.45 30.79 -41.49
C LYS A 689 -38.42 30.88 -42.66
N GLU A 690 -37.93 31.02 -43.88
CA GLU A 690 -38.77 31.05 -45.09
C GLU A 690 -39.56 29.75 -45.27
N VAL A 691 -38.92 28.60 -45.10
CA VAL A 691 -39.58 27.28 -45.17
C VAL A 691 -40.65 27.13 -44.10
N LEU A 692 -40.36 27.53 -42.86
CA LEU A 692 -41.32 27.46 -41.75
C LEU A 692 -42.51 28.40 -41.96
N ARG A 693 -42.28 29.61 -42.49
CA ARG A 693 -43.38 30.53 -42.85
C ARG A 693 -44.22 29.96 -43.98
N ALA A 694 -43.62 29.40 -45.02
CA ALA A 694 -44.36 28.77 -46.11
C ALA A 694 -45.23 27.60 -45.61
N GLN A 695 -44.75 26.85 -44.61
CA GLN A 695 -45.44 25.69 -44.08
C GLN A 695 -46.59 26.05 -43.12
N TYR A 696 -46.46 27.10 -42.31
CA TYR A 696 -47.33 27.35 -41.17
C TYR A 696 -48.04 28.72 -41.18
N ALA A 697 -47.75 29.63 -42.12
CA ALA A 697 -48.41 30.93 -42.19
C ALA A 697 -49.93 30.80 -42.29
N GLY A 698 -50.65 31.54 -41.43
CA GLY A 698 -52.11 31.51 -41.35
C GLY A 698 -52.70 30.22 -40.75
N LYS A 699 -51.87 29.26 -40.32
CA LYS A 699 -52.30 28.04 -39.63
C LYS A 699 -52.21 28.20 -38.11
N ARG A 700 -52.69 27.20 -37.36
CA ARG A 700 -52.59 27.16 -35.89
C ARG A 700 -51.62 26.07 -35.41
N ILE A 701 -50.75 26.41 -34.46
CA ILE A 701 -49.86 25.48 -33.76
C ILE A 701 -50.29 25.41 -32.30
N LEU A 702 -50.37 24.21 -31.73
CA LEU A 702 -50.64 24.03 -30.30
C LEU A 702 -49.35 23.61 -29.57
N ILE A 703 -48.98 24.32 -28.52
CA ILE A 703 -47.97 23.88 -27.55
C ILE A 703 -48.69 23.26 -26.35
N ALA A 704 -48.34 22.02 -25.99
CA ALA A 704 -48.93 21.29 -24.88
C ALA A 704 -47.90 20.99 -23.79
N GLY A 705 -48.21 21.38 -22.55
CA GLY A 705 -47.40 21.16 -21.37
C GLY A 705 -46.61 22.40 -20.91
N GLY A 706 -46.22 22.41 -19.63
CA GLY A 706 -45.51 23.53 -19.01
C GLY A 706 -46.35 24.80 -18.81
N LEU A 707 -45.75 25.79 -18.14
CA LEU A 707 -46.34 27.12 -17.96
C LEU A 707 -46.21 27.92 -19.27
N ARG A 708 -47.27 28.62 -19.66
CA ARG A 708 -47.26 29.47 -20.85
C ARG A 708 -46.22 30.56 -20.73
N ARG A 709 -45.41 30.69 -21.78
CA ARG A 709 -44.44 31.77 -21.92
C ARG A 709 -44.83 32.64 -23.10
N GLN A 710 -45.35 33.84 -22.82
CA GLN A 710 -45.81 34.76 -23.86
C GLN A 710 -44.69 35.10 -24.85
N GLU A 711 -43.46 35.25 -24.38
CA GLU A 711 -42.27 35.44 -25.23
C GLU A 711 -42.10 34.34 -26.29
N TRP A 712 -42.38 33.08 -25.95
CA TRP A 712 -42.24 31.96 -26.89
C TRP A 712 -43.39 31.92 -27.89
N VAL A 713 -44.59 32.26 -27.46
CA VAL A 713 -45.76 32.44 -28.33
C VAL A 713 -45.47 33.53 -29.37
N ASP A 714 -44.95 34.68 -28.94
CA ASP A 714 -44.67 35.81 -29.81
C ASP A 714 -43.50 35.51 -30.76
N ARG A 715 -42.43 34.89 -30.26
CA ARG A 715 -41.30 34.46 -31.10
C ARG A 715 -41.71 33.40 -32.12
N LEU A 716 -42.55 32.44 -31.75
CA LEU A 716 -42.98 31.40 -32.68
C LEU A 716 -43.94 31.95 -33.74
N ARG A 717 -44.81 32.91 -33.37
CA ARG A 717 -45.62 33.69 -34.32
C ARG A 717 -44.74 34.46 -35.30
N GLN A 718 -43.70 35.15 -34.81
CA GLN A 718 -42.76 35.89 -35.68
C GLN A 718 -41.97 34.97 -36.62
N LEU A 719 -41.60 33.78 -36.16
CA LEU A 719 -40.84 32.80 -36.95
C LEU A 719 -41.69 32.08 -38.00
N THR A 720 -42.93 31.72 -37.67
CA THR A 720 -43.75 30.81 -38.51
C THR A 720 -44.92 31.49 -39.20
N GLY A 721 -45.34 32.69 -38.75
CA GLY A 721 -46.57 33.33 -39.22
C GLY A 721 -47.85 32.59 -38.81
N ALA A 722 -47.75 31.57 -37.96
CA ALA A 722 -48.87 30.81 -37.43
C ALA A 722 -49.48 31.50 -36.21
N GLU A 723 -50.77 31.30 -35.98
CA GLU A 723 -51.35 31.50 -34.66
C GLU A 723 -50.89 30.38 -33.71
N VAL A 724 -50.54 30.75 -32.48
CA VAL A 724 -50.02 29.80 -31.49
C VAL A 724 -50.94 29.80 -30.29
N ASP A 725 -51.51 28.63 -30.02
CA ASP A 725 -52.28 28.30 -28.82
C ASP A 725 -51.40 27.52 -27.83
N TRP A 726 -51.67 27.65 -26.54
CA TRP A 726 -50.93 26.95 -25.49
C TRP A 726 -51.90 26.26 -24.53
N ALA A 727 -51.77 24.95 -24.38
CA ALA A 727 -52.43 24.16 -23.35
C ALA A 727 -51.49 24.03 -22.14
N GLU A 728 -51.74 24.86 -21.13
CA GLU A 728 -50.90 24.94 -19.93
C GLU A 728 -51.06 23.70 -19.06
N ARG A 729 -49.95 23.23 -18.49
CA ARG A 729 -50.00 22.22 -17.42
C ARG A 729 -48.82 22.36 -16.47
N TYR A 730 -49.16 22.46 -15.20
CA TYR A 730 -48.24 22.32 -14.07
C TYR A 730 -48.60 21.05 -13.30
N ARG A 731 -47.63 20.40 -12.66
CA ARG A 731 -47.89 19.18 -11.86
C ARG A 731 -49.07 19.43 -10.91
N ASP A 732 -50.04 18.52 -10.95
CA ASP A 732 -51.22 18.41 -10.08
C ASP A 732 -52.38 19.41 -10.21
N GLU A 733 -52.39 20.30 -11.21
CA GLU A 733 -53.57 21.11 -11.55
C GLU A 733 -54.27 20.60 -12.83
N GLY A 734 -55.60 20.71 -12.86
CA GLY A 734 -56.52 20.06 -13.82
C GLY A 734 -56.20 20.24 -15.31
N ASP A 735 -56.70 19.30 -16.12
CA ASP A 735 -56.31 19.11 -17.51
C ASP A 735 -57.14 19.98 -18.49
N ASP A 736 -56.60 21.10 -18.98
CA ASP A 736 -57.25 21.95 -20.00
C ASP A 736 -57.24 21.31 -21.41
N LEU A 737 -56.64 20.11 -21.54
CA LEU A 737 -56.63 19.30 -22.76
C LEU A 737 -58.03 18.94 -23.26
N GLY A 738 -59.04 18.86 -22.39
CA GLY A 738 -60.42 18.60 -22.80
C GLY A 738 -60.96 19.65 -23.79
N ARG A 739 -60.63 20.93 -23.54
CA ARG A 739 -61.03 22.07 -24.39
C ARG A 739 -60.37 22.03 -25.76
N PHE A 740 -59.12 21.54 -25.83
CA PHE A 740 -58.35 21.49 -27.07
C PHE A 740 -58.53 20.18 -27.83
N ALA A 741 -58.91 19.07 -27.17
CA ALA A 741 -59.14 17.79 -27.82
C ALA A 741 -60.24 17.85 -28.89
N GLU A 742 -61.32 18.60 -28.66
CA GLU A 742 -62.36 18.82 -29.68
C GLU A 742 -61.84 19.60 -30.88
N ARG A 743 -60.99 20.62 -30.64
CA ARG A 743 -60.37 21.43 -31.70
C ARG A 743 -59.30 20.68 -32.49
N ILE A 744 -58.57 19.77 -31.83
CA ILE A 744 -57.63 18.85 -32.48
C ILE A 744 -58.41 17.88 -33.37
N ARG A 745 -59.49 17.26 -32.87
CA ARG A 745 -60.36 16.37 -33.68
C ARG A 745 -61.04 17.08 -34.84
N ALA A 746 -61.34 18.37 -34.70
CA ALA A 746 -61.84 19.20 -35.78
C ALA A 746 -60.76 19.60 -36.83
N GLY A 747 -59.51 19.15 -36.68
CA GLY A 747 -58.42 19.42 -37.63
C GLY A 747 -57.94 20.88 -37.64
N THR A 748 -58.19 21.64 -36.56
CA THR A 748 -57.88 23.08 -36.54
C THR A 748 -56.37 23.37 -36.44
N TYR A 749 -55.57 22.40 -36.01
CA TYR A 749 -54.13 22.57 -35.77
C TYR A 749 -53.29 21.92 -36.87
N ALA A 750 -52.25 22.62 -37.33
CA ALA A 750 -51.26 22.11 -38.28
C ALA A 750 -50.26 21.17 -37.62
N CYS A 751 -49.96 21.36 -36.33
CA CYS A 751 -49.18 20.43 -35.52
C CYS A 751 -49.41 20.70 -34.02
N VAL A 752 -49.11 19.68 -33.21
CA VAL A 752 -49.09 19.76 -31.74
C VAL A 752 -47.68 19.46 -31.25
N VAL A 753 -47.08 20.40 -30.52
CA VAL A 753 -45.74 20.26 -29.92
C VAL A 753 -45.87 19.98 -28.42
N TYR A 754 -45.28 18.88 -27.94
CA TYR A 754 -45.41 18.42 -26.55
C TYR A 754 -44.10 18.55 -25.76
N LEU A 755 -44.12 19.19 -24.58
CA LEU A 755 -42.92 19.43 -23.76
C LEU A 755 -42.64 18.27 -22.77
N LEU A 756 -41.61 17.45 -23.06
CA LEU A 756 -41.35 16.16 -22.37
C LEU A 756 -41.02 16.25 -20.86
N GLN A 757 -40.51 17.35 -20.31
CA GLN A 757 -40.03 17.39 -18.92
C GLN A 757 -41.08 17.84 -17.88
N LYS A 758 -42.35 18.06 -18.25
CA LYS A 758 -43.34 18.68 -17.32
C LYS A 758 -44.70 17.98 -17.20
N SER A 759 -44.90 16.79 -17.76
CA SER A 759 -46.17 16.06 -17.69
C SER A 759 -46.00 14.54 -17.82
N GLY A 760 -46.82 13.78 -17.08
CA GLY A 760 -46.71 12.31 -16.98
C GLY A 760 -47.03 11.56 -18.28
N HIS A 761 -46.47 10.35 -18.42
CA HIS A 761 -46.53 9.51 -19.63
C HIS A 761 -47.98 9.21 -20.11
N GLU A 762 -48.94 9.02 -19.21
CA GLU A 762 -50.34 8.71 -19.58
C GLU A 762 -51.01 9.83 -20.40
N VAL A 763 -50.66 11.08 -20.14
CA VAL A 763 -51.25 12.26 -20.80
C VAL A 763 -50.67 12.42 -22.20
N GLN A 764 -49.37 12.15 -22.34
CA GLN A 764 -48.70 12.10 -23.64
C GLN A 764 -49.38 11.06 -24.54
N ASP A 765 -49.62 9.86 -24.03
CA ASP A 765 -50.22 8.76 -24.79
C ASP A 765 -51.68 9.03 -25.16
N ARG A 766 -52.42 9.75 -24.31
CA ARG A 766 -53.78 10.20 -24.61
C ARG A 766 -53.80 11.28 -25.70
N LEU A 767 -52.95 12.30 -25.59
CA LEU A 767 -52.87 13.37 -26.58
C LEU A 767 -52.34 12.87 -27.93
N LYS A 768 -51.34 11.99 -27.91
CA LYS A 768 -50.83 11.31 -29.10
C LYS A 768 -51.94 10.56 -29.84
N ARG A 769 -52.77 9.78 -29.12
CA ARG A 769 -53.94 9.11 -29.71
C ARG A 769 -54.94 10.07 -30.34
N VAL A 770 -55.29 11.17 -29.66
CA VAL A 770 -56.21 12.19 -30.20
C VAL A 770 -55.65 12.84 -31.47
N CYS A 771 -54.35 13.13 -31.50
CA CYS A 771 -53.70 13.66 -32.70
C CYS A 771 -53.66 12.65 -33.85
N GLU A 772 -53.37 11.38 -33.57
CA GLU A 772 -53.38 10.29 -34.56
C GLU A 772 -54.77 10.07 -35.15
N GLU A 773 -55.82 10.03 -34.31
CA GLU A 773 -57.23 9.94 -34.75
C GLU A 773 -57.65 11.12 -35.64
N ALA A 774 -57.10 12.31 -35.39
CA ALA A 774 -57.42 13.53 -36.12
C ALA A 774 -56.52 13.78 -37.34
N GLY A 775 -55.50 12.95 -37.58
CA GLY A 775 -54.50 13.17 -38.62
C GLY A 775 -53.60 14.40 -38.39
N VAL A 776 -53.51 14.89 -37.15
CA VAL A 776 -52.69 16.05 -36.79
C VAL A 776 -51.29 15.58 -36.34
N PRO A 777 -50.18 16.10 -36.90
CA PRO A 777 -48.84 15.72 -36.49
C PRO A 777 -48.55 16.01 -35.01
N PHE A 778 -48.23 14.97 -34.25
CA PHE A 778 -47.78 15.05 -32.85
C PHE A 778 -46.24 15.07 -32.79
N ARG A 779 -45.65 16.11 -32.20
CA ARG A 779 -44.20 16.37 -32.19
C ARG A 779 -43.68 16.52 -30.75
N PRO A 780 -43.04 15.50 -30.15
CA PRO A 780 -42.42 15.65 -28.85
C PRO A 780 -41.17 16.53 -28.97
N ALA A 781 -41.07 17.54 -28.11
CA ALA A 781 -39.90 18.42 -28.03
C ALA A 781 -38.74 17.69 -27.35
N THR A 782 -37.58 17.68 -28.00
CA THR A 782 -36.30 17.09 -27.52
C THR A 782 -35.79 17.71 -26.21
N SER A 783 -36.21 18.93 -25.91
CA SER A 783 -35.89 19.65 -24.67
C SER A 783 -37.07 20.53 -24.22
N ALA A 784 -37.15 20.85 -22.92
CA ALA A 784 -38.17 21.74 -22.39
C ALA A 784 -37.87 23.24 -22.59
N GLY A 785 -36.83 23.57 -23.35
CA GLY A 785 -36.43 24.94 -23.69
C GLY A 785 -36.97 25.39 -25.05
N TRP A 786 -36.78 26.67 -25.36
CA TRP A 786 -37.15 27.28 -26.65
C TRP A 786 -36.65 26.48 -27.87
N ARG A 787 -35.43 25.94 -27.77
CA ARG A 787 -34.83 25.09 -28.80
C ARG A 787 -35.69 23.86 -29.13
N GLY A 788 -36.18 23.15 -28.12
CA GLY A 788 -37.03 21.97 -28.32
C GLY A 788 -38.37 22.30 -28.95
N VAL A 789 -38.93 23.50 -28.68
CA VAL A 789 -40.16 23.99 -29.34
C VAL A 789 -39.92 24.20 -30.83
N VAL A 790 -38.83 24.88 -31.19
CA VAL A 790 -38.49 25.15 -32.60
C VAL A 790 -38.18 23.85 -33.35
N GLU A 791 -37.41 22.93 -32.75
CA GLU A 791 -37.13 21.62 -33.33
C GLU A 791 -38.40 20.79 -33.53
N GLY A 792 -39.34 20.84 -32.57
CA GLY A 792 -40.65 20.19 -32.68
C GLY A 792 -41.45 20.71 -33.88
N VAL A 793 -41.50 22.03 -34.09
CA VAL A 793 -42.20 22.65 -35.23
C VAL A 793 -41.48 22.40 -36.56
N ALA A 794 -40.14 22.41 -36.55
CA ALA A 794 -39.31 22.25 -37.75
C ALA A 794 -39.13 20.79 -38.20
N SER A 795 -39.47 19.82 -37.36
CA SER A 795 -39.37 18.41 -37.71
C SER A 795 -40.36 18.03 -38.83
N VAL A 796 -39.87 18.01 -40.07
CA VAL A 796 -40.51 17.32 -41.20
C VAL A 796 -39.72 16.02 -41.44
N ALA A 797 -40.42 14.89 -41.50
CA ALA A 797 -39.85 13.66 -42.03
C ALA A 797 -40.12 13.59 -43.55
N PRO A 798 -39.27 12.91 -44.34
CA PRO A 798 -37.84 13.12 -44.57
C PRO A 798 -37.61 13.83 -45.93
N TYR A 799 -36.53 14.61 -46.06
CA TYR A 799 -35.98 14.95 -47.37
C TYR A 799 -35.10 13.77 -47.81
N GLU A 800 -35.60 12.95 -48.73
CA GLU A 800 -34.76 12.04 -49.50
C GLU A 800 -33.81 12.86 -50.38
N GLY A 801 -32.51 12.53 -50.36
CA GLY A 801 -31.58 12.94 -51.40
C GLY A 801 -30.38 13.75 -50.93
N SER A 802 -29.39 13.07 -50.35
CA SER A 802 -27.93 13.10 -50.66
C SER A 802 -27.19 12.84 -49.34
N GLY A 803 -26.43 11.76 -49.19
CA GLY A 803 -25.47 11.24 -50.14
C GLY A 803 -24.11 11.45 -49.49
N THR A 804 -23.53 10.36 -49.00
CA THR A 804 -22.15 10.22 -48.54
C THR A 804 -21.14 11.03 -49.36
N SER A 805 -20.37 11.88 -48.67
CA SER A 805 -18.94 12.09 -48.87
C SER A 805 -18.37 12.86 -47.68
#